data_AF-A0A0Q5XAD4-F1
#
_entry.id   AF-A0A0Q5XAD4-F1
#
_cell.length_a   1.000
_cell.length_b   1.000
_cell.length_c   1.000
_cell.angle_alpha   90.00
_cell.angle_beta   90.00
_cell.angle_gamma   90.00
#
_symmetry.space_group_name_H-M   'P 1'
#
loop_
_entity.id
_entity.type
_entity.pdbx_description
1 polymer ?
#
loop_
_entity_poly.entity_id
_entity_poly.type
_entity_poly.pdbx_seq_one_letter_code
_entity_poly.pdbx_strand_id
1 'polypeptide(L)'
;MKDEVVTLIRRFTPAAPQRGDWEFLSSDAGGAPVRWPAIDALYRTLILADPGAGKTFEALDRARKLTSKGQRAFFIRIEKLTESFENAFEVGSAEAFDGWLASTDEAWFFLDSVDEAQLDTPRAFEDAIRVFSTRIHAARARAHIVITSREDAWQALSDRTLIEQALPFAPYDSDDEVPPEAQGEPENKGAWKIFRLASLDRDQIKLFASYHGVGDVEAFMNAVERARLMPLAERPFDLRALLRKWQADQALGSRLEVLQRLTDLQLAPLSVAGQAVRLDRNRARQGVRALAAAATLTAKNVIRLANGPSTPDRVDPKQVLPDWSDDEIDALLKTGVFDDIVYGSVRFRHREIRELLTAEWAASNIERPGGRQKIEPLFFRTSYDQEIIVPRLRPTLAWLILLDEQIRDHALAIAPEVATEGGDPSRLPTSIRRAMLADIVRRIAAEDEIAPWMDNAAITRIAAADLADETQALLQHYAGNDDAVFFLGRFVWQGAIRQCLPVLAPIAIDLNRGLSARIAAARAVMTAGEDNDRQALKVAVLAADGLLDRRLLVEVIDNLPATRETIDFLLTAIARVEPYGRFEATGIEASLTKFIERLPLMIDTASEQPLLHLIEGLDVLLSAEPHIECHECCVSEKNVWLISAALHAVGRLVAARALCALEPAAISILIKAQSVKFWGHDVDIEDRNRLNDLVPRWPELNDALYWRMVEERRARRSANGERLTDDWQLTVYNRFWKFNGSDFGRVISWITTRELLDDRLVALSRSVSLYLERGKPDDWLSELRLAVKDQAELEASLQSNLNPPQQEEAGWQVEHRNWERKRAREQRKTSRDRAAWVSELQADPDRVRHPKSVAPGQMTNDHLHLLLSVNGEGWTRYDARSNWRFLEAEFGTDVAESFRDAAAGHWRHYQVPLPSEGADRSSIPYALVFALVGLAIEAEETPDFYDKLTPQEAEKAFRYLTRELNGFPRWFEPLYRRHRDIGLRAVIRELTWELEATSSGPAINYILSDIVHHAPWLYADIAPTLLAWLEDGKAVCDENLNSILTIMQSADDDRLEALARSRITAEPNGPQRPRWYAVWVGRDPEQAIPALQAELDGMAFDSATLFAQHFVVSLVGSRHHGEETTEEFRTTAAHLKSLYVLMHRFIRAEDDIDRANTGVYSPDLRDHAQDARNMLFKMLAESSGEGTYWALKELAKDHPDEKYRLWMAERARQRAVADGDEPVWSDADIHAFSSTAE
;
A
#
# COMPACT_ATOMS: atom_id res chain seq x y z
N MET A 1 -4.13 -35.97 -20.05
CA MET A 1 -4.21 -34.57 -20.50
C MET A 1 -2.94 -34.31 -21.29
N LYS A 2 -3.03 -33.80 -22.53
CA LYS A 2 -1.82 -33.47 -23.29
C LYS A 2 -1.10 -32.31 -22.60
N ASP A 3 0.22 -32.32 -22.57
CA ASP A 3 1.03 -31.18 -22.13
C ASP A 3 1.05 -30.11 -23.23
N GLU A 4 -0.10 -29.50 -23.49
CA GLU A 4 -0.21 -28.39 -24.43
C GLU A 4 0.03 -27.07 -23.70
N VAL A 5 0.82 -26.20 -24.34
CA VAL A 5 1.20 -24.87 -23.84
C VAL A 5 0.02 -23.92 -24.01
N VAL A 6 -0.51 -23.37 -22.90
CA VAL A 6 -1.56 -22.35 -22.92
C VAL A 6 -0.91 -20.97 -22.86
N THR A 7 -1.14 -20.11 -23.85
CA THR A 7 -0.65 -18.73 -23.81
C THR A 7 -1.65 -17.84 -23.08
N LEU A 8 -1.25 -17.26 -21.95
CA LEU A 8 -2.05 -16.32 -21.16
C LEU A 8 -1.44 -14.92 -21.16
N ILE A 9 -2.27 -13.88 -21.04
CA ILE A 9 -1.79 -12.50 -20.87
C ILE A 9 -1.51 -12.25 -19.38
N ARG A 10 -0.31 -12.57 -18.90
CA ARG A 10 0.06 -12.39 -17.48
C ARG A 10 0.22 -10.94 -17.07
N ARG A 11 -0.02 -10.70 -15.78
CA ARG A 11 0.08 -9.39 -15.12
C ARG A 11 1.08 -9.47 -13.97
N PHE A 12 1.78 -8.37 -13.73
CA PHE A 12 2.81 -8.25 -12.72
C PHE A 12 2.56 -6.97 -11.92
N THR A 13 2.52 -7.04 -10.61
CA THR A 13 2.32 -5.88 -9.74
C THR A 13 3.66 -5.45 -9.16
N PRO A 14 4.03 -4.15 -9.18
CA PRO A 14 5.25 -3.73 -8.52
C PRO A 14 5.13 -3.98 -7.01
N ALA A 15 6.20 -4.51 -6.42
CA ALA A 15 6.29 -4.68 -4.98
C ALA A 15 6.82 -3.39 -4.33
N ALA A 16 6.31 -3.04 -3.14
CA ALA A 16 6.84 -1.90 -2.39
C ALA A 16 8.34 -2.08 -2.10
N PRO A 17 9.13 -0.99 -2.01
CA PRO A 17 10.55 -1.10 -1.65
C PRO A 17 10.67 -1.67 -0.24
N GLN A 18 11.22 -2.88 -0.12
CA GLN A 18 11.47 -3.58 1.14
C GLN A 18 12.44 -2.76 2.01
N ARG A 19 11.98 -2.27 3.19
CA ARG A 19 12.81 -1.57 4.19
C ARG A 19 13.26 -2.46 5.36
N GLY A 20 12.87 -3.74 5.40
CA GLY A 20 13.38 -4.73 6.36
C GLY A 20 12.83 -6.15 6.17
N ASP A 21 13.36 -7.11 6.92
CA ASP A 21 13.00 -8.55 6.84
C ASP A 21 11.59 -8.88 7.38
N TRP A 22 10.88 -7.91 7.98
CA TRP A 22 9.56 -8.10 8.62
C TRP A 22 8.38 -7.47 7.86
N GLU A 23 8.61 -6.82 6.71
CA GLU A 23 7.58 -6.11 5.92
C GLU A 23 6.73 -7.00 4.99
N PHE A 24 6.85 -8.32 5.08
CA PHE A 24 6.13 -9.30 4.25
C PHE A 24 4.61 -9.35 4.50
N LEU A 25 4.09 -8.64 5.52
CA LEU A 25 2.67 -8.65 5.89
C LEU A 25 1.81 -7.57 5.20
N SER A 26 2.41 -6.67 4.40
CA SER A 26 1.61 -5.72 3.61
C SER A 26 1.20 -6.32 2.26
N SER A 27 -0.10 -6.53 2.07
CA SER A 27 -0.71 -6.86 0.79
C SER A 27 -0.81 -5.67 -0.18
N ASP A 28 -0.35 -4.48 0.23
CA ASP A 28 -0.54 -3.28 -0.57
C ASP A 28 0.36 -3.31 -1.81
N ALA A 29 -0.28 -3.45 -2.97
CA ALA A 29 0.34 -3.32 -4.27
C ALA A 29 0.88 -1.89 -4.44
N GLY A 30 2.20 -1.76 -4.56
CA GLY A 30 2.85 -0.50 -4.90
C GLY A 30 2.64 -0.15 -6.37
N GLY A 31 1.44 0.28 -6.77
CA GLY A 31 1.16 0.80 -8.12
C GLY A 31 0.45 -0.16 -9.07
N ALA A 32 0.22 0.32 -10.30
CA ALA A 32 -0.64 -0.35 -11.28
C ALA A 32 -0.01 -1.65 -11.86
N PRO A 33 -0.79 -2.71 -12.13
CA PRO A 33 -0.28 -3.92 -12.78
C PRO A 33 0.30 -3.65 -14.17
N VAL A 34 1.48 -4.19 -14.44
CA VAL A 34 2.17 -4.13 -15.74
C VAL A 34 2.16 -5.49 -16.45
N ARG A 35 2.60 -5.52 -17.71
CA ARG A 35 2.72 -6.72 -18.56
C ARG A 35 4.15 -6.90 -19.04
N TRP A 36 4.45 -8.06 -19.62
CA TRP A 36 5.77 -8.40 -20.18
C TRP A 36 6.46 -7.27 -20.95
N PRO A 37 5.82 -6.53 -21.88
CA PRO A 37 6.50 -5.44 -22.62
C PRO A 37 7.13 -4.35 -21.73
N ALA A 38 6.55 -4.08 -20.56
CA ALA A 38 7.13 -3.14 -19.60
C ALA A 38 8.34 -3.75 -18.87
N ILE A 39 8.28 -5.05 -18.55
CA ILE A 39 9.38 -5.79 -17.92
C ILE A 39 10.56 -5.95 -18.90
N ASP A 40 10.28 -6.24 -20.18
CA ASP A 40 11.33 -6.41 -21.20
C ASP A 40 12.18 -5.15 -21.40
N ALA A 41 11.61 -3.97 -21.11
CA ALA A 41 12.29 -2.68 -21.21
C ALA A 41 13.21 -2.37 -20.02
N LEU A 42 13.15 -3.18 -18.95
CA LEU A 42 13.96 -3.00 -17.74
C LEU A 42 15.24 -3.83 -17.82
N TYR A 43 16.33 -3.29 -17.28
CA TYR A 43 17.64 -3.98 -17.33
C TYR A 43 17.87 -4.91 -16.14
N ARG A 44 17.27 -4.63 -14.98
CA ARG A 44 17.47 -5.37 -13.73
C ARG A 44 16.13 -5.62 -13.05
N THR A 45 15.67 -6.87 -13.08
CA THR A 45 14.32 -7.21 -12.61
C THR A 45 14.29 -8.49 -11.78
N LEU A 46 13.60 -8.44 -10.65
CA LEU A 46 13.24 -9.60 -9.84
C LEU A 46 11.74 -9.86 -9.96
N ILE A 47 11.36 -11.10 -10.22
CA ILE A 47 9.97 -11.57 -10.25
C ILE A 47 9.75 -12.56 -9.11
N LEU A 48 8.96 -12.16 -8.12
CA LEU A 48 8.49 -13.00 -7.02
C LEU A 48 7.18 -13.68 -7.40
N ALA A 49 7.04 -14.97 -7.07
CA ALA A 49 5.82 -15.72 -7.36
C ALA A 49 5.55 -16.83 -6.35
N ASP A 50 4.27 -17.06 -6.06
CA ASP A 50 3.81 -18.20 -5.26
C ASP A 50 4.19 -19.55 -5.90
N PRO A 51 4.39 -20.62 -5.10
CA PRO A 51 4.52 -21.97 -5.61
C PRO A 51 3.35 -22.36 -6.53
N GLY A 52 3.67 -22.87 -7.73
CA GLY A 52 2.66 -23.26 -8.71
C GLY A 52 2.03 -22.12 -9.53
N ALA A 53 2.45 -20.87 -9.33
CA ALA A 53 1.97 -19.71 -10.10
C ALA A 53 2.50 -19.64 -11.56
N GLY A 54 3.50 -20.47 -11.89
CA GLY A 54 4.02 -20.64 -13.26
C GLY A 54 5.27 -19.83 -13.61
N LYS A 55 6.04 -19.33 -12.64
CA LYS A 55 7.23 -18.47 -12.86
C LYS A 55 8.21 -19.01 -13.91
N THR A 56 8.60 -20.28 -13.78
CA THR A 56 9.48 -21.00 -14.71
C THR A 56 8.93 -21.04 -16.13
N PHE A 57 7.65 -21.36 -16.27
CA PHE A 57 6.99 -21.42 -17.57
C PHE A 57 6.97 -20.05 -18.24
N GLU A 58 6.66 -19.00 -17.48
CA GLU A 58 6.62 -17.62 -17.97
C GLU A 58 7.99 -17.14 -18.43
N ALA A 59 9.04 -17.38 -17.66
CA ALA A 59 10.42 -17.05 -18.02
C ALA A 59 10.89 -17.82 -19.28
N LEU A 60 10.62 -19.12 -19.34
CA LEU A 60 10.97 -19.98 -20.48
C LEU A 60 10.23 -19.59 -21.76
N ASP A 61 8.91 -19.39 -21.68
CA ASP A 61 8.08 -18.96 -22.81
C ASP A 61 8.50 -17.58 -23.31
N ARG A 62 8.81 -16.65 -22.40
CA ARG A 62 9.29 -15.32 -22.77
C ARG A 62 10.61 -15.38 -23.52
N ALA A 63 11.58 -16.15 -23.03
CA ALA A 63 12.85 -16.36 -23.71
C ALA A 63 12.64 -16.89 -25.15
N ARG A 64 11.82 -17.94 -25.32
CA ARG A 64 11.49 -18.50 -26.64
C ARG A 64 10.83 -17.49 -27.58
N LYS A 65 9.90 -16.67 -27.06
CA LYS A 65 9.23 -15.63 -27.85
C LYS A 65 10.21 -14.57 -28.34
N LEU A 66 11.13 -14.11 -27.49
CA LEU A 66 12.17 -13.15 -27.88
C LEU A 66 13.12 -13.77 -28.91
N THR A 67 13.57 -15.01 -28.72
CA THR A 67 14.39 -15.73 -29.71
C THR A 67 13.67 -15.87 -31.06
N SER A 68 12.36 -16.18 -31.07
CA SER A 68 11.57 -16.29 -32.30
C SER A 68 11.42 -14.98 -33.07
N LYS A 69 11.59 -13.84 -32.38
CA LYS A 69 11.62 -12.49 -32.97
C LYS A 69 13.02 -12.08 -33.45
N GLY A 70 14.00 -12.98 -33.38
CA GLY A 70 15.38 -12.72 -33.76
C GLY A 70 16.21 -12.00 -32.69
N GLN A 71 15.66 -11.79 -31.48
CA GLN A 71 16.39 -11.16 -30.37
C GLN A 71 17.26 -12.20 -29.65
N ARG A 72 18.40 -11.76 -29.09
CA ARG A 72 19.29 -12.60 -28.30
C ARG A 72 18.69 -12.83 -26.92
N ALA A 73 18.07 -13.98 -26.70
CA ALA A 73 17.45 -14.31 -25.42
C ALA A 73 17.89 -15.69 -24.92
N PHE A 74 18.11 -15.78 -23.61
CA PHE A 74 18.65 -16.95 -22.94
C PHE A 74 17.79 -17.29 -21.72
N PHE A 75 17.44 -18.56 -21.59
CA PHE A 75 16.85 -19.10 -20.36
C PHE A 75 17.86 -20.04 -19.72
N ILE A 76 18.19 -19.77 -18.46
CA ILE A 76 19.23 -20.48 -17.73
C ILE A 76 18.68 -20.88 -16.37
N ARG A 77 18.86 -22.16 -16.04
CA ARG A 77 18.63 -22.64 -14.69
C ARG A 77 19.77 -22.21 -13.76
N ILE A 78 19.47 -21.49 -12.68
CA ILE A 78 20.53 -20.86 -11.87
C ILE A 78 21.48 -21.92 -11.27
N GLU A 79 20.94 -23.05 -10.81
CA GLU A 79 21.70 -24.17 -10.26
C GLU A 79 22.70 -24.79 -11.27
N LYS A 80 22.43 -24.70 -12.58
CA LYS A 80 23.33 -25.24 -13.62
C LYS A 80 24.55 -24.37 -13.90
N LEU A 81 24.56 -23.12 -13.43
CA LEU A 81 25.65 -22.17 -13.68
C LEU A 81 26.96 -22.61 -13.01
N THR A 82 26.89 -23.28 -11.86
CA THR A 82 28.06 -23.77 -11.12
C THR A 82 28.57 -25.12 -11.64
N GLU A 83 27.72 -25.94 -12.24
CA GLU A 83 28.10 -27.23 -12.82
C GLU A 83 28.87 -27.07 -14.14
N SER A 84 28.28 -26.34 -15.10
CA SER A 84 28.88 -26.10 -16.42
C SER A 84 28.14 -24.98 -17.14
N PHE A 85 28.78 -23.81 -17.23
CA PHE A 85 28.20 -22.62 -17.88
C PHE A 85 27.78 -22.90 -19.34
N GLU A 86 28.60 -23.62 -20.09
CA GLU A 86 28.39 -23.94 -21.50
C GLU A 86 27.14 -24.82 -21.73
N ASN A 87 26.76 -25.63 -20.73
CA ASN A 87 25.61 -26.53 -20.77
C ASN A 87 24.38 -26.00 -20.00
N ALA A 88 24.47 -24.79 -19.42
CA ALA A 88 23.41 -24.24 -18.57
C ALA A 88 22.21 -23.66 -19.36
N PHE A 89 22.35 -23.44 -20.67
CA PHE A 89 21.33 -22.83 -21.52
C PHE A 89 20.24 -23.83 -21.94
N GLU A 90 18.99 -23.62 -21.52
CA GLU A 90 17.83 -24.38 -22.05
C GLU A 90 17.15 -23.67 -23.23
N VAL A 91 17.30 -22.35 -23.31
CA VAL A 91 16.97 -21.53 -24.49
C VAL A 91 18.21 -20.70 -24.83
N GLY A 92 18.58 -20.70 -26.11
CA GLY A 92 19.87 -20.20 -26.59
C GLY A 92 20.93 -21.30 -26.65
N SER A 93 22.19 -20.91 -26.82
CA SER A 93 23.35 -21.81 -26.80
C SER A 93 24.60 -21.04 -26.39
N ALA A 94 25.66 -21.74 -25.96
CA ALA A 94 26.95 -21.13 -25.69
C ALA A 94 27.50 -20.37 -26.92
N GLU A 95 27.33 -20.93 -28.13
CA GLU A 95 27.70 -20.25 -29.37
C GLU A 95 26.91 -18.96 -29.61
N ALA A 96 25.61 -18.97 -29.31
CA ALA A 96 24.77 -17.78 -29.42
C ALA A 96 25.12 -16.72 -28.35
N PHE A 97 25.53 -17.17 -27.16
CA PHE A 97 26.04 -16.33 -26.08
C PHE A 97 27.37 -15.67 -26.46
N ASP A 98 28.34 -16.45 -26.95
CA ASP A 98 29.63 -15.94 -27.41
C ASP A 98 29.46 -14.98 -28.59
N GLY A 99 28.56 -15.31 -29.53
CA GLY A 99 28.19 -14.43 -30.64
C GLY A 99 27.56 -13.12 -30.18
N TRP A 100 26.74 -13.14 -29.12
CA TRP A 100 26.22 -11.91 -28.51
C TRP A 100 27.32 -11.12 -27.80
N LEU A 101 28.20 -11.79 -27.05
CA LEU A 101 29.30 -11.16 -26.32
C LEU A 101 30.25 -10.42 -27.27
N ALA A 102 30.45 -10.95 -28.48
CA ALA A 102 31.24 -10.31 -29.55
C ALA A 102 30.49 -9.23 -30.35
N SER A 103 29.18 -9.05 -30.16
CA SER A 103 28.34 -8.05 -30.85
C SER A 103 28.15 -6.77 -30.02
N THR A 104 27.39 -5.80 -30.54
CA THR A 104 26.90 -4.62 -29.79
C THR A 104 25.42 -4.73 -29.43
N ASP A 105 24.75 -5.83 -29.80
CA ASP A 105 23.32 -6.02 -29.61
C ASP A 105 22.96 -6.21 -28.13
N GLU A 106 21.71 -5.89 -27.76
CA GLU A 106 21.18 -6.23 -26.42
C GLU A 106 20.83 -7.72 -26.33
N ALA A 107 20.86 -8.26 -25.11
CA ALA A 107 20.34 -9.61 -24.82
C ALA A 107 19.51 -9.68 -23.55
N TRP A 108 18.56 -10.61 -23.52
CA TRP A 108 17.69 -10.89 -22.39
C TRP A 108 18.07 -12.21 -21.73
N PHE A 109 18.33 -12.18 -20.44
CA PHE A 109 18.69 -13.33 -19.60
C PHE A 109 17.59 -13.58 -18.58
N PHE A 110 16.98 -14.75 -18.65
CA PHE A 110 16.02 -15.23 -17.68
C PHE A 110 16.70 -16.29 -16.80
N LEU A 111 16.98 -15.91 -15.56
CA LEU A 111 17.65 -16.72 -14.56
C LEU A 111 16.58 -17.30 -13.62
N ASP A 112 16.29 -18.59 -13.76
CA ASP A 112 15.21 -19.29 -13.04
C ASP A 112 15.78 -20.49 -12.25
N SER A 113 15.56 -20.66 -10.95
CA SER A 113 15.08 -19.67 -9.97
C SER A 113 15.96 -19.70 -8.72
N VAL A 114 15.91 -18.64 -7.91
CA VAL A 114 16.75 -18.52 -6.69
C VAL A 114 16.46 -19.67 -5.72
N ASP A 115 15.18 -20.02 -5.54
CA ASP A 115 14.76 -21.15 -4.71
C ASP A 115 15.39 -22.46 -5.19
N GLU A 116 15.50 -22.68 -6.50
CA GLU A 116 16.10 -23.90 -7.07
C GLU A 116 17.64 -23.90 -7.01
N ALA A 117 18.28 -22.74 -7.08
CA ALA A 117 19.73 -22.62 -6.87
C ALA A 117 20.14 -22.92 -5.43
N GLN A 118 19.28 -22.54 -4.49
CA GLN A 118 19.50 -22.70 -3.07
C GLN A 118 19.21 -24.13 -2.58
N LEU A 119 18.72 -25.06 -3.40
CA LEU A 119 18.31 -26.40 -2.93
C LEU A 119 19.44 -27.18 -2.25
N ASP A 120 20.67 -27.04 -2.73
CA ASP A 120 21.83 -27.79 -2.20
C ASP A 120 22.50 -27.09 -1.02
N THR A 121 22.86 -25.81 -1.17
CA THR A 121 23.47 -25.01 -0.09
C THR A 121 23.10 -23.53 -0.18
N PRO A 122 23.03 -22.80 0.96
CA PRO A 122 22.66 -21.39 0.93
C PRO A 122 23.63 -20.51 0.13
N ARG A 123 24.87 -20.99 -0.09
CA ARG A 123 25.91 -20.30 -0.88
C ARG A 123 25.87 -20.62 -2.37
N ALA A 124 25.15 -21.66 -2.79
CA ALA A 124 25.12 -22.06 -4.21
C ALA A 124 24.57 -20.95 -5.12
N PHE A 125 23.61 -20.17 -4.62
CA PHE A 125 23.11 -18.99 -5.32
C PHE A 125 24.19 -17.90 -5.51
N GLU A 126 24.94 -17.61 -4.44
CA GLU A 126 26.06 -16.66 -4.48
C GLU A 126 27.12 -17.10 -5.51
N ASP A 127 27.50 -18.37 -5.50
CA ASP A 127 28.49 -18.92 -6.43
C ASP A 127 27.99 -18.85 -7.88
N ALA A 128 26.74 -19.22 -8.14
CA ALA A 128 26.12 -19.18 -9.47
C ALA A 128 26.07 -17.75 -10.05
N ILE A 129 25.66 -16.77 -9.24
CA ILE A 129 25.60 -15.37 -9.66
C ILE A 129 27.00 -14.79 -9.90
N ARG A 130 28.01 -15.16 -9.10
CA ARG A 130 29.41 -14.77 -9.31
C ARG A 130 29.96 -15.31 -10.64
N VAL A 131 29.68 -16.58 -10.95
CA VAL A 131 30.07 -17.20 -12.24
C VAL A 131 29.42 -16.47 -13.41
N PHE A 132 28.09 -16.27 -13.35
CA PHE A 132 27.36 -15.57 -14.40
C PHE A 132 27.86 -14.13 -14.60
N SER A 133 28.03 -13.39 -13.51
CA SER A 133 28.54 -12.02 -13.50
C SER A 133 29.89 -11.88 -14.21
N THR A 134 30.80 -12.83 -13.95
CA THR A 134 32.15 -12.83 -14.54
C THR A 134 32.08 -13.05 -16.05
N ARG A 135 31.17 -13.93 -16.52
CA ARG A 135 31.00 -14.22 -17.94
C ARG A 135 30.40 -13.07 -18.75
N ILE A 136 29.51 -12.28 -18.15
CA ILE A 136 28.87 -11.14 -18.83
C ILE A 136 29.59 -9.81 -18.62
N HIS A 137 30.71 -9.78 -17.88
CA HIS A 137 31.35 -8.54 -17.41
C HIS A 137 31.58 -7.51 -18.54
N ALA A 138 32.08 -7.96 -19.70
CA ALA A 138 32.39 -7.10 -20.85
C ALA A 138 31.15 -6.52 -21.58
N ALA A 139 29.95 -7.07 -21.35
CA ALA A 139 28.71 -6.70 -22.04
C ALA A 139 27.54 -6.42 -21.09
N ARG A 140 27.85 -6.23 -19.80
CA ARG A 140 26.88 -6.16 -18.71
C ARG A 140 25.85 -5.02 -18.84
N ALA A 141 26.25 -3.90 -19.43
CA ALA A 141 25.39 -2.73 -19.63
C ALA A 141 24.28 -2.96 -20.66
N ARG A 142 24.48 -3.88 -21.62
CA ARG A 142 23.52 -4.24 -22.67
C ARG A 142 22.82 -5.57 -22.42
N ALA A 143 22.86 -6.06 -21.18
CA ALA A 143 22.17 -7.27 -20.74
C ALA A 143 20.93 -6.88 -19.93
N HIS A 144 19.75 -7.34 -20.33
CA HIS A 144 18.53 -7.35 -19.54
C HIS A 144 18.51 -8.61 -18.69
N ILE A 145 18.43 -8.48 -17.36
CA ILE A 145 18.51 -9.61 -16.45
C ILE A 145 17.21 -9.68 -15.65
N VAL A 146 16.50 -10.80 -15.82
CA VAL A 146 15.28 -11.14 -15.09
C VAL A 146 15.57 -12.36 -14.22
N ILE A 147 15.50 -12.19 -12.90
CA ILE A 147 15.66 -13.27 -11.91
C ILE A 147 14.28 -13.64 -11.37
N THR A 148 13.98 -14.93 -11.23
CA THR A 148 12.74 -15.40 -10.60
C THR A 148 13.02 -16.02 -9.23
N SER A 149 12.09 -15.84 -8.27
CA SER A 149 12.18 -16.47 -6.94
C SER A 149 10.80 -16.73 -6.34
N ARG A 150 10.73 -17.64 -5.37
CA ARG A 150 9.63 -17.64 -4.39
C ARG A 150 9.85 -16.53 -3.37
N GLU A 151 8.75 -16.08 -2.76
CA GLU A 151 8.78 -15.02 -1.75
C GLU A 151 9.46 -15.47 -0.45
N ASP A 152 9.28 -16.73 -0.05
CA ASP A 152 9.87 -17.32 1.16
C ASP A 152 11.34 -17.73 1.02
N ALA A 153 11.82 -17.87 -0.22
CA ALA A 153 13.22 -18.19 -0.53
C ALA A 153 14.10 -16.95 -0.73
N TRP A 154 13.48 -15.78 -0.95
CA TRP A 154 14.19 -14.54 -1.20
C TRP A 154 14.55 -13.85 0.12
N GLN A 155 15.84 -13.78 0.44
CA GLN A 155 16.33 -13.04 1.60
C GLN A 155 16.54 -11.57 1.22
N ALA A 156 15.52 -10.75 1.54
CA ALA A 156 15.37 -9.37 1.09
C ALA A 156 16.65 -8.53 1.14
N LEU A 157 17.40 -8.59 2.24
CA LEU A 157 18.61 -7.80 2.41
C LEU A 157 19.84 -8.48 1.76
N SER A 158 20.11 -9.75 2.06
CA SER A 158 21.36 -10.43 1.67
C SER A 158 21.40 -10.75 0.17
N ASP A 159 20.33 -11.33 -0.39
CA ASP A 159 20.26 -11.69 -1.81
C ASP A 159 20.26 -10.44 -2.69
N ARG A 160 19.52 -9.39 -2.27
CA ARG A 160 19.54 -8.09 -2.95
C ARG A 160 20.93 -7.47 -2.94
N THR A 161 21.60 -7.44 -1.79
CA THR A 161 22.96 -6.88 -1.68
C THR A 161 23.93 -7.64 -2.60
N LEU A 162 23.86 -8.98 -2.59
CA LEU A 162 24.67 -9.83 -3.45
C LEU A 162 24.47 -9.48 -4.93
N ILE A 163 23.22 -9.35 -5.37
CA ILE A 163 22.90 -9.10 -6.78
C ILE A 163 23.21 -7.64 -7.17
N GLU A 164 22.99 -6.67 -6.29
CA GLU A 164 23.37 -5.27 -6.51
C GLU A 164 24.89 -5.08 -6.59
N GLN A 165 25.68 -5.93 -5.94
CA GLN A 165 27.14 -5.95 -6.05
C GLN A 165 27.63 -6.76 -7.25
N ALA A 166 27.06 -7.95 -7.44
CA ALA A 166 27.48 -8.89 -8.47
C ALA A 166 26.88 -8.59 -9.83
N LEU A 167 25.83 -7.78 -9.96
CA LEU A 167 25.17 -7.45 -11.23
C LEU A 167 24.70 -5.96 -11.36
N PRO A 168 25.48 -4.92 -10.98
CA PRO A 168 25.06 -3.54 -11.18
C PRO A 168 24.79 -3.19 -12.65
N PHE A 169 23.98 -2.16 -12.83
CA PHE A 169 23.75 -1.51 -14.10
C PHE A 169 24.41 -0.13 -14.09
N ALA A 170 25.32 0.11 -15.04
CA ALA A 170 25.88 1.41 -15.35
C ALA A 170 25.72 1.61 -16.86
N PRO A 171 25.01 2.66 -17.34
CA PRO A 171 24.89 2.91 -18.77
C PRO A 171 26.28 3.18 -19.38
N TYR A 172 26.51 2.70 -20.60
CA TYR A 172 27.74 2.96 -21.36
C TYR A 172 27.69 4.38 -21.94
N ASP A 173 28.66 5.22 -21.62
CA ASP A 173 28.96 6.43 -22.40
C ASP A 173 29.67 6.01 -23.69
N SER A 174 29.02 6.19 -24.83
CA SER A 174 29.69 6.16 -26.13
C SER A 174 29.30 7.39 -26.93
N ASP A 175 30.31 8.25 -27.17
CA ASP A 175 30.33 9.24 -28.24
C ASP A 175 30.00 8.57 -29.58
N ASP A 176 28.80 8.83 -30.13
CA ASP A 176 28.56 9.19 -31.54
C ASP A 176 27.04 9.29 -31.85
N GLU A 177 26.69 10.39 -32.52
CA GLU A 177 25.41 10.89 -33.08
C GLU A 177 24.17 9.97 -33.16
N VAL A 178 23.06 10.36 -32.48
CA VAL A 178 21.66 10.12 -32.94
C VAL A 178 20.68 11.20 -32.37
N PRO A 179 19.44 11.37 -32.90
CA PRO A 179 18.80 12.64 -33.29
C PRO A 179 17.82 13.16 -32.22
N PRO A 180 17.16 14.33 -32.42
CA PRO A 180 16.33 14.92 -31.38
C PRO A 180 14.95 14.24 -31.29
N GLU A 181 14.41 14.27 -30.06
CA GLU A 181 13.00 14.06 -29.66
C GLU A 181 12.63 12.70 -29.04
N ALA A 182 12.82 12.59 -27.73
CA ALA A 182 11.82 12.03 -26.81
C ALA A 182 11.98 12.69 -25.43
N GLN A 183 11.10 13.65 -25.11
CA GLN A 183 11.02 14.26 -23.79
C GLN A 183 10.27 13.32 -22.84
N GLY A 184 11.01 12.73 -21.91
CA GLY A 184 10.51 12.09 -20.69
C GLY A 184 11.64 12.16 -19.67
N GLU A 185 11.34 12.57 -18.44
CA GLU A 185 12.30 12.58 -17.35
C GLU A 185 13.02 11.22 -17.25
N PRO A 186 14.34 11.18 -16.95
CA PRO A 186 15.04 9.91 -16.85
C PRO A 186 14.56 9.19 -15.59
N GLU A 187 13.60 8.28 -15.75
CA GLU A 187 13.35 7.23 -14.75
C GLU A 187 14.70 6.57 -14.42
N ASN A 188 14.94 6.35 -13.13
CA ASN A 188 16.16 5.76 -12.60
C ASN A 188 16.31 4.30 -13.13
N LYS A 189 16.83 4.15 -14.35
CA LYS A 189 16.93 2.88 -15.12
C LYS A 189 17.88 1.85 -14.48
N GLY A 190 18.64 2.23 -13.45
CA GLY A 190 19.68 1.40 -12.83
C GLY A 190 19.32 0.68 -11.53
N ALA A 191 18.22 1.01 -10.86
CA ALA A 191 17.81 0.32 -9.62
C ALA A 191 17.03 -0.97 -9.93
N TRP A 192 17.32 -2.06 -9.19
CA TRP A 192 16.56 -3.32 -9.30
C TRP A 192 15.06 -3.07 -9.07
N LYS A 193 14.24 -3.51 -10.02
CA LYS A 193 12.78 -3.43 -9.93
C LYS A 193 12.22 -4.78 -9.51
N ILE A 194 11.39 -4.79 -8.46
CA ILE A 194 10.77 -6.01 -7.92
C ILE A 194 9.30 -6.04 -8.33
N PHE A 195 8.87 -7.16 -8.90
CA PHE A 195 7.48 -7.41 -9.28
C PHE A 195 6.99 -8.72 -8.67
N ARG A 196 5.70 -8.79 -8.35
CA ARG A 196 5.00 -10.03 -8.00
C ARG A 196 4.17 -10.51 -9.20
N LEU A 197 4.28 -11.79 -9.54
CA LEU A 197 3.46 -12.43 -10.58
C LEU A 197 2.03 -12.61 -10.05
N ALA A 198 1.04 -12.01 -10.73
CA ALA A 198 -0.35 -12.05 -10.28
C ALA A 198 -1.01 -13.43 -10.46
N SER A 199 -1.97 -13.74 -9.58
CA SER A 199 -2.92 -14.85 -9.72
C SER A 199 -3.64 -14.85 -11.07
N LEU A 200 -4.15 -16.01 -11.49
CA LEU A 200 -5.03 -16.07 -12.67
C LEU A 200 -6.36 -15.38 -12.40
N ASP A 201 -6.80 -14.50 -13.31
CA ASP A 201 -8.14 -13.93 -13.26
C ASP A 201 -9.20 -14.90 -13.83
N ARG A 202 -10.48 -14.56 -13.62
CA ARG A 202 -11.62 -15.38 -14.06
C ARG A 202 -11.57 -15.72 -15.55
N ASP A 203 -11.19 -14.75 -16.39
CA ASP A 203 -11.15 -14.93 -17.84
C ASP A 203 -9.96 -15.80 -18.27
N GLN A 204 -8.82 -15.66 -17.60
CA GLN A 204 -7.66 -16.54 -17.78
C GLN A 204 -7.97 -17.99 -17.38
N ILE A 205 -8.70 -18.21 -16.28
CA ILE A 205 -9.15 -19.54 -15.86
C ILE A 205 -10.09 -20.13 -16.91
N LYS A 206 -11.07 -19.37 -17.41
CA LYS A 206 -11.97 -19.79 -18.49
C LYS A 206 -11.20 -20.19 -19.75
N LEU A 207 -10.23 -19.38 -20.17
CA LEU A 207 -9.38 -19.66 -21.33
C LEU A 207 -8.55 -20.93 -21.13
N PHE A 208 -7.95 -21.09 -19.95
CA PHE A 208 -7.15 -22.25 -19.59
C PHE A 208 -8.00 -23.54 -19.56
N ALA A 209 -9.21 -23.47 -18.99
CA ALA A 209 -10.17 -24.57 -18.97
C ALA A 209 -10.63 -24.97 -20.38
N SER A 210 -10.95 -23.97 -21.22
CA SER A 210 -11.35 -24.18 -22.62
C SER A 210 -10.28 -24.93 -23.41
N TYR A 211 -9.02 -24.51 -23.25
CA TYR A 211 -7.89 -25.09 -23.95
C TYR A 211 -7.62 -26.54 -23.54
N HIS A 212 -7.86 -26.88 -22.27
CA HIS A 212 -7.77 -28.26 -21.79
C HIS A 212 -8.99 -29.13 -22.13
N GLY A 213 -9.93 -28.64 -22.94
CA GLY A 213 -11.06 -29.42 -23.46
C GLY A 213 -12.21 -29.58 -22.48
N VAL A 214 -12.41 -28.62 -21.58
CA VAL A 214 -13.66 -28.55 -20.78
C VAL A 214 -14.81 -28.21 -21.72
N GLY A 215 -15.81 -29.10 -21.79
CA GLY A 215 -16.97 -28.91 -22.66
C GLY A 215 -17.82 -27.70 -22.27
N ASP A 216 -18.31 -27.68 -21.03
CA ASP A 216 -19.05 -26.54 -20.47
C ASP A 216 -18.18 -25.79 -19.44
N VAL A 217 -17.53 -24.73 -19.93
CA VAL A 217 -16.62 -23.89 -19.14
C VAL A 217 -17.37 -23.07 -18.10
N GLU A 218 -18.59 -22.62 -18.40
CA GLU A 218 -19.41 -21.87 -17.43
C GLU A 218 -19.90 -22.78 -16.32
N ALA A 219 -20.31 -24.02 -16.62
CA ALA A 219 -20.64 -24.99 -15.59
C ALA A 219 -19.44 -25.32 -14.69
N PHE A 220 -18.24 -25.44 -15.26
CA PHE A 220 -17.01 -25.61 -14.48
C PHE A 220 -16.73 -24.41 -13.57
N MET A 221 -16.79 -23.18 -14.12
CA MET A 221 -16.58 -21.95 -13.33
C MET A 221 -17.60 -21.81 -12.21
N ASN A 222 -18.87 -22.07 -12.49
CA ASN A 222 -19.92 -22.07 -11.48
C ASN A 222 -19.66 -23.13 -10.39
N ALA A 223 -19.12 -24.30 -10.75
CA ALA A 223 -18.75 -25.32 -9.78
C ALA A 223 -17.54 -24.90 -8.92
N VAL A 224 -16.52 -24.26 -9.51
CA VAL A 224 -15.35 -23.72 -8.79
C VAL A 224 -15.80 -22.64 -7.80
N GLU A 225 -16.67 -21.72 -8.23
CA GLU A 225 -17.21 -20.65 -7.39
C GLU A 225 -18.07 -21.21 -6.25
N ARG A 226 -19.01 -22.13 -6.55
CA ARG A 226 -19.88 -22.77 -5.54
C ARG A 226 -19.11 -23.59 -4.52
N ALA A 227 -18.11 -24.37 -4.95
CA ALA A 227 -17.27 -25.16 -4.05
C ALA A 227 -16.14 -24.33 -3.40
N ARG A 228 -16.07 -23.02 -3.70
CA ARG A 228 -15.13 -22.04 -3.12
C ARG A 228 -13.67 -22.41 -3.39
N LEU A 229 -13.42 -22.89 -4.59
CA LEU A 229 -12.12 -23.39 -5.06
C LEU A 229 -11.34 -22.33 -5.83
N MET A 230 -11.81 -21.08 -5.90
CA MET A 230 -11.12 -19.99 -6.59
C MET A 230 -9.66 -19.83 -6.15
N PRO A 231 -9.30 -19.84 -4.84
CA PRO A 231 -7.89 -19.75 -4.44
C PRO A 231 -6.99 -20.87 -4.99
N LEU A 232 -7.56 -22.05 -5.28
CA LEU A 232 -6.86 -23.14 -5.97
C LEU A 232 -6.87 -22.92 -7.49
N ALA A 233 -7.99 -22.49 -8.07
CA ALA A 233 -8.12 -22.26 -9.51
C ALA A 233 -7.25 -21.10 -10.03
N GLU A 234 -6.91 -20.14 -9.16
CA GLU A 234 -6.03 -19.02 -9.46
C GLU A 234 -4.57 -19.43 -9.75
N ARG A 235 -4.17 -20.65 -9.38
CA ARG A 235 -2.83 -21.19 -9.60
C ARG A 235 -2.86 -22.23 -10.73
N PRO A 236 -2.11 -22.06 -11.83
CA PRO A 236 -2.11 -22.99 -12.96
C PRO A 236 -1.90 -24.46 -12.58
N PHE A 237 -1.03 -24.74 -11.60
CA PHE A 237 -0.75 -26.09 -11.13
C PHE A 237 -1.99 -26.76 -10.50
N ASP A 238 -2.64 -26.06 -9.57
CA ASP A 238 -3.81 -26.56 -8.85
C ASP A 238 -5.05 -26.57 -9.77
N LEU A 239 -5.18 -25.58 -10.66
CA LEU A 239 -6.22 -25.56 -11.70
C LEU A 239 -6.18 -26.80 -12.58
N ARG A 240 -5.00 -27.28 -13.00
CA ARG A 240 -4.89 -28.55 -13.74
C ARG A 240 -5.47 -29.74 -12.97
N ALA A 241 -5.30 -29.76 -11.65
CA ALA A 241 -5.84 -30.82 -10.82
C ALA A 241 -7.37 -30.75 -10.72
N LEU A 242 -7.93 -29.55 -10.58
CA LEU A 242 -9.38 -29.30 -10.66
C LEU A 242 -9.96 -29.73 -12.02
N LEU A 243 -9.27 -29.40 -13.12
CA LEU A 243 -9.69 -29.79 -14.47
C LEU A 243 -9.66 -31.30 -14.67
N ARG A 244 -8.65 -32.01 -14.14
CA ARG A 244 -8.60 -33.48 -14.17
C ARG A 244 -9.78 -34.09 -13.43
N LYS A 245 -10.14 -33.54 -12.27
CA LYS A 245 -11.32 -33.98 -11.53
C LYS A 245 -12.61 -33.74 -12.30
N TRP A 246 -12.78 -32.53 -12.84
CA TRP A 246 -13.95 -32.17 -13.65
C TRP A 246 -14.11 -33.09 -14.86
N GLN A 247 -13.02 -33.39 -15.58
CA GLN A 247 -13.06 -34.28 -16.74
C GLN A 247 -13.44 -35.72 -16.36
N ALA A 248 -12.95 -36.21 -15.22
CA ALA A 248 -13.23 -37.56 -14.75
C ALA A 248 -14.68 -37.72 -14.24
N ASP A 249 -15.16 -36.74 -13.47
CA ASP A 249 -16.36 -36.90 -12.65
C ASP A 249 -17.55 -36.06 -13.17
N GLN A 250 -17.31 -35.12 -14.10
CA GLN A 250 -18.26 -34.07 -14.55
C GLN A 250 -18.87 -33.24 -13.40
N ALA A 251 -18.23 -33.26 -12.24
CA ALA A 251 -18.61 -32.52 -11.04
C ALA A 251 -17.38 -32.30 -10.15
N LEU A 252 -17.31 -31.16 -9.45
CA LEU A 252 -16.29 -30.93 -8.43
C LEU A 252 -16.70 -31.45 -7.05
N GLY A 253 -18.00 -31.44 -6.71
CA GLY A 253 -18.45 -31.87 -5.37
C GLY A 253 -18.14 -30.83 -4.29
N SER A 254 -18.12 -31.25 -3.03
CA SER A 254 -17.86 -30.36 -1.88
C SER A 254 -16.37 -30.06 -1.71
N ARG A 255 -16.01 -29.05 -0.90
CA ARG A 255 -14.59 -28.70 -0.65
C ARG A 255 -13.81 -29.89 -0.06
N LEU A 256 -14.40 -30.60 0.90
CA LEU A 256 -13.84 -31.81 1.49
C LEU A 256 -13.55 -32.88 0.42
N GLU A 257 -14.55 -33.18 -0.42
CA GLU A 257 -14.43 -34.19 -1.48
C GLU A 257 -13.34 -33.81 -2.50
N VAL A 258 -13.20 -32.52 -2.81
CA VAL A 258 -12.17 -32.01 -3.70
C VAL A 258 -10.79 -32.18 -3.08
N LEU A 259 -10.58 -31.72 -1.84
CA LEU A 259 -9.27 -31.84 -1.19
C LEU A 259 -8.85 -33.29 -1.03
N GLN A 260 -9.76 -34.18 -0.57
CA GLN A 260 -9.47 -35.62 -0.46
C GLN A 260 -9.08 -36.22 -1.81
N ARG A 261 -9.81 -35.88 -2.88
CA ARG A 261 -9.51 -36.36 -4.23
C ARG A 261 -8.19 -35.80 -4.76
N LEU A 262 -7.89 -34.54 -4.49
CA LEU A 262 -6.62 -33.91 -4.87
C LEU A 262 -5.45 -34.58 -4.17
N THR A 263 -5.57 -34.84 -2.86
CA THR A 263 -4.57 -35.60 -2.09
C THR A 263 -4.37 -36.99 -2.68
N ASP A 264 -5.45 -37.73 -3.01
CA ASP A 264 -5.34 -39.06 -3.63
C ASP A 264 -4.65 -39.02 -5.00
N LEU A 265 -4.92 -37.99 -5.81
CA LEU A 265 -4.26 -37.79 -7.10
C LEU A 265 -2.78 -37.42 -6.96
N GLN A 266 -2.42 -36.67 -5.91
CA GLN A 266 -1.06 -36.24 -5.62
C GLN A 266 -0.20 -37.35 -4.98
N LEU A 267 -0.82 -38.25 -4.21
CA LEU A 267 -0.19 -39.46 -3.66
C LEU A 267 0.01 -40.56 -4.70
N ALA A 268 -0.66 -40.49 -5.85
CA ALA A 268 -0.46 -41.45 -6.92
C ALA A 268 0.97 -41.34 -7.48
N PRO A 269 1.68 -42.47 -7.72
CA PRO A 269 3.06 -42.42 -8.19
C PRO A 269 3.14 -41.68 -9.53
N LEU A 270 3.97 -40.64 -9.58
CA LEU A 270 4.34 -39.97 -10.83
C LEU A 270 4.96 -41.04 -11.73
N SER A 271 4.37 -41.27 -12.91
CA SER A 271 4.90 -42.24 -13.88
C SER A 271 6.15 -41.68 -14.55
N VAL A 272 7.23 -41.51 -13.78
CA VAL A 272 8.55 -41.13 -14.28
C VAL A 272 9.38 -42.40 -14.42
N ALA A 273 9.96 -42.60 -15.59
CA ALA A 273 10.85 -43.73 -15.85
C ALA A 273 12.08 -43.63 -14.91
N GLY A 274 12.20 -44.54 -13.93
CA GLY A 274 13.35 -44.62 -13.02
C GLY A 274 13.03 -44.79 -11.53
N GLN A 275 11.78 -44.69 -11.08
CA GLN A 275 11.43 -44.93 -9.67
C GLN A 275 11.45 -46.43 -9.33
N ALA A 276 12.33 -46.84 -8.41
CA ALA A 276 12.56 -48.24 -8.04
C ALA A 276 11.50 -48.82 -7.07
N VAL A 277 10.78 -47.98 -6.32
CA VAL A 277 9.81 -48.40 -5.29
C VAL A 277 8.42 -47.86 -5.59
N ARG A 278 7.43 -48.75 -5.62
CA ARG A 278 6.01 -48.40 -5.82
C ARG A 278 5.27 -48.52 -4.49
N LEU A 279 4.92 -47.38 -3.89
CA LEU A 279 4.12 -47.36 -2.66
C LEU A 279 2.66 -47.77 -2.91
N ASP A 280 2.14 -48.63 -2.03
CA ASP A 280 0.72 -48.89 -1.97
C ASP A 280 -0.05 -47.63 -1.56
N ARG A 281 -1.26 -47.43 -2.10
CA ARG A 281 -2.05 -46.21 -1.87
C ARG A 281 -2.48 -46.06 -0.42
N ASN A 282 -2.88 -47.15 0.24
CA ASN A 282 -3.32 -47.09 1.64
C ASN A 282 -2.12 -46.82 2.55
N ARG A 283 -0.98 -47.44 2.26
CA ARG A 283 0.28 -47.20 2.98
C ARG A 283 0.70 -45.73 2.82
N ALA A 284 0.72 -45.18 1.60
CA ALA A 284 1.03 -43.78 1.34
C ALA A 284 0.10 -42.83 2.12
N ARG A 285 -1.21 -43.12 2.14
CA ARG A 285 -2.19 -42.31 2.89
C ARG A 285 -1.98 -42.39 4.40
N GLN A 286 -1.60 -43.54 4.93
CA GLN A 286 -1.24 -43.68 6.34
C GLN A 286 0.01 -42.86 6.70
N GLY A 287 1.06 -42.96 5.88
CA GLY A 287 2.32 -42.23 6.11
C GLY A 287 2.14 -40.72 6.08
N VAL A 288 1.41 -40.19 5.09
CA VAL A 288 1.21 -38.74 4.97
C VAL A 288 0.35 -38.16 6.10
N ARG A 289 -0.65 -38.92 6.60
CA ARG A 289 -1.47 -38.55 7.77
C ARG A 289 -0.61 -38.42 9.03
N ALA A 290 0.29 -39.38 9.27
CA ALA A 290 1.19 -39.33 10.42
C ALA A 290 2.19 -38.16 10.33
N LEU A 291 2.76 -37.90 9.14
CA LEU A 291 3.62 -36.74 8.92
C LEU A 291 2.89 -35.40 9.08
N ALA A 292 1.62 -35.32 8.68
CA ALA A 292 0.80 -34.13 8.88
C ALA A 292 0.53 -33.87 10.37
N ALA A 293 0.18 -34.93 11.11
CA ALA A 293 0.01 -34.86 12.56
C ALA A 293 1.32 -34.45 13.27
N ALA A 294 2.46 -35.02 12.87
CA ALA A 294 3.76 -34.64 13.38
C ALA A 294 4.05 -33.16 13.14
N ALA A 295 3.92 -32.68 11.90
CA ALA A 295 4.15 -31.26 11.58
C ALA A 295 3.24 -30.30 12.37
N THR A 296 2.02 -30.74 12.69
CA THR A 296 1.05 -29.93 13.43
C THR A 296 1.32 -29.92 14.94
N LEU A 297 1.48 -31.10 15.56
CA LEU A 297 1.64 -31.26 17.01
C LEU A 297 3.04 -30.87 17.50
N THR A 298 4.06 -31.01 16.65
CA THR A 298 5.43 -30.55 16.92
C THR A 298 5.65 -29.08 16.52
N ALA A 299 4.65 -28.41 15.94
CA ALA A 299 4.77 -27.05 15.39
C ALA A 299 5.94 -26.85 14.40
N LYS A 300 6.47 -27.95 13.82
CA LYS A 300 7.54 -27.93 12.83
C LYS A 300 6.95 -28.01 11.42
N ASN A 301 7.13 -26.94 10.65
CA ASN A 301 6.57 -26.86 9.29
C ASN A 301 7.44 -27.55 8.22
N VAL A 302 8.63 -28.04 8.59
CA VAL A 302 9.64 -28.61 7.68
C VAL A 302 9.91 -30.07 8.04
N ILE A 303 10.00 -30.94 7.03
CA ILE A 303 10.25 -32.37 7.16
C ILE A 303 11.58 -32.70 6.49
N ARG A 304 12.52 -33.33 7.20
CA ARG A 304 13.84 -33.65 6.66
C ARG A 304 13.83 -34.89 5.75
N LEU A 305 14.68 -34.91 4.73
CA LEU A 305 15.01 -36.13 3.98
C LEU A 305 16.11 -36.93 4.70
N ALA A 306 16.36 -38.15 4.24
CA ALA A 306 17.39 -39.04 4.79
C ALA A 306 18.78 -38.39 4.84
N ASN A 307 19.14 -37.61 3.81
CA ASN A 307 20.42 -36.92 3.67
C ASN A 307 20.37 -35.44 4.11
N GLY A 308 19.25 -34.97 4.67
CA GLY A 308 19.05 -33.58 5.06
C GLY A 308 19.68 -33.22 6.41
N PRO A 309 19.83 -31.92 6.72
CA PRO A 309 20.39 -31.45 7.98
C PRO A 309 19.48 -31.84 9.16
N SER A 310 20.08 -32.36 10.23
CA SER A 310 19.38 -32.76 11.45
C SER A 310 19.32 -31.58 12.43
N THR A 311 18.40 -30.64 12.18
CA THR A 311 18.16 -29.47 13.04
C THR A 311 16.86 -29.63 13.85
N PRO A 312 16.77 -29.06 15.07
CA PRO A 312 15.64 -29.28 15.97
C PRO A 312 14.30 -28.69 15.47
N ASP A 313 14.34 -27.78 14.51
CA ASP A 313 13.18 -27.15 13.85
C ASP A 313 12.52 -28.03 12.76
N ARG A 314 13.07 -29.23 12.47
CA ARG A 314 12.58 -30.14 11.43
C ARG A 314 12.01 -31.43 12.02
N VAL A 315 10.96 -31.95 11.40
CA VAL A 315 10.39 -33.27 11.71
C VAL A 315 11.32 -34.34 11.12
N ASP A 316 11.66 -35.34 11.92
CA ASP A 316 12.34 -36.56 11.49
C ASP A 316 11.34 -37.65 11.07
N PRO A 317 11.20 -37.95 9.76
CA PRO A 317 10.28 -38.98 9.29
C PRO A 317 10.57 -40.36 9.87
N LYS A 318 11.83 -40.71 10.17
CA LYS A 318 12.16 -42.05 10.70
C LYS A 318 11.65 -42.24 12.12
N GLN A 319 11.54 -41.16 12.90
CA GLN A 319 10.98 -41.22 14.25
C GLN A 319 9.45 -41.32 14.21
N VAL A 320 8.82 -40.69 13.21
CA VAL A 320 7.36 -40.73 13.01
C VAL A 320 6.91 -42.05 12.37
N LEU A 321 7.70 -42.61 11.45
CA LEU A 321 7.41 -43.81 10.65
C LEU A 321 8.53 -44.87 10.81
N PRO A 322 8.73 -45.46 12.00
CA PRO A 322 9.85 -46.37 12.24
C PRO A 322 9.72 -47.72 11.50
N ASP A 323 8.51 -48.13 11.14
CA ASP A 323 8.25 -49.37 10.38
C ASP A 323 8.43 -49.22 8.86
N TRP A 324 8.83 -48.03 8.39
CA TRP A 324 9.02 -47.72 6.97
C TRP A 324 10.49 -47.76 6.61
N SER A 325 10.80 -48.26 5.40
CA SER A 325 12.17 -48.20 4.89
C SER A 325 12.53 -46.78 4.43
N ASP A 326 13.84 -46.48 4.38
CA ASP A 326 14.34 -45.19 3.88
C ASP A 326 13.84 -44.90 2.45
N ASP A 327 13.77 -45.93 1.60
CA ASP A 327 13.28 -45.82 0.23
C ASP A 327 11.76 -45.55 0.17
N GLU A 328 10.98 -46.11 1.10
CA GLU A 328 9.55 -45.83 1.20
C GLU A 328 9.30 -44.40 1.69
N ILE A 329 10.07 -43.93 2.67
CA ILE A 329 9.99 -42.54 3.15
C ILE A 329 10.37 -41.57 2.04
N ASP A 330 11.47 -41.81 1.33
CA ASP A 330 11.92 -40.98 0.22
C ASP A 330 10.89 -40.94 -0.93
N ALA A 331 10.30 -42.08 -1.26
CA ALA A 331 9.24 -42.16 -2.27
C ALA A 331 7.96 -41.42 -1.84
N LEU A 332 7.61 -41.42 -0.55
CA LEU A 332 6.47 -40.66 -0.02
C LEU A 332 6.72 -39.14 -0.06
N LEU A 333 7.90 -38.69 0.37
CA LEU A 333 8.27 -37.26 0.41
C LEU A 333 8.41 -36.65 -0.99
N LYS A 334 8.57 -37.48 -2.04
CA LYS A 334 8.59 -37.08 -3.45
C LYS A 334 7.23 -37.11 -4.14
N THR A 335 6.14 -37.32 -3.40
CA THR A 335 4.77 -37.22 -3.93
C THR A 335 4.34 -35.77 -4.14
N GLY A 336 3.26 -35.54 -4.91
CA GLY A 336 2.78 -34.19 -5.22
C GLY A 336 2.14 -33.43 -4.04
N VAL A 337 2.03 -34.06 -2.86
CA VAL A 337 1.47 -33.46 -1.65
C VAL A 337 2.47 -32.49 -0.99
N PHE A 338 3.76 -32.73 -1.20
CA PHE A 338 4.85 -31.89 -0.70
C PHE A 338 5.28 -30.88 -1.77
N ASP A 339 5.95 -29.82 -1.33
CA ASP A 339 6.67 -28.90 -2.22
C ASP A 339 7.95 -29.56 -2.77
N ASP A 340 8.68 -28.83 -3.61
CA ASP A 340 9.95 -29.31 -4.14
C ASP A 340 11.00 -29.36 -3.01
N ILE A 341 11.95 -30.30 -3.12
CA ILE A 341 12.95 -30.56 -2.08
C ILE A 341 13.91 -29.38 -1.95
N VAL A 342 13.90 -28.66 -0.82
CA VAL A 342 14.80 -27.54 -0.49
C VAL A 342 15.67 -27.85 0.73
N TYR A 343 17.00 -27.71 0.61
CA TYR A 343 17.98 -27.99 1.66
C TYR A 343 17.81 -29.40 2.27
N GLY A 344 17.61 -30.41 1.42
CA GLY A 344 17.37 -31.78 1.86
C GLY A 344 16.11 -31.91 2.73
N SER A 345 15.06 -31.13 2.49
CA SER A 345 13.80 -31.16 3.24
C SER A 345 12.61 -30.74 2.38
N VAL A 346 11.41 -31.00 2.87
CA VAL A 346 10.14 -30.66 2.21
C VAL A 346 9.14 -30.06 3.20
N ARG A 347 8.12 -29.39 2.69
CA ARG A 347 6.95 -28.89 3.42
C ARG A 347 5.67 -29.38 2.74
N PHE A 348 4.57 -29.35 3.48
CA PHE A 348 3.25 -29.55 2.87
C PHE A 348 2.95 -28.40 1.90
N ARG A 349 2.59 -28.74 0.66
CA ARG A 349 2.29 -27.75 -0.39
C ARG A 349 1.08 -26.87 -0.04
N HIS A 350 0.07 -27.48 0.60
CA HIS A 350 -1.18 -26.82 0.98
C HIS A 350 -1.43 -26.97 2.48
N ARG A 351 -1.54 -25.83 3.18
CA ARG A 351 -1.84 -25.79 4.61
C ARG A 351 -3.15 -26.51 4.95
N GLU A 352 -4.21 -26.30 4.16
CA GLU A 352 -5.50 -26.96 4.37
C GLU A 352 -5.45 -28.48 4.17
N ILE A 353 -4.63 -28.97 3.23
CA ILE A 353 -4.44 -30.42 3.05
C ILE A 353 -3.75 -31.01 4.29
N ARG A 354 -2.75 -30.31 4.86
CA ARG A 354 -2.12 -30.73 6.11
C ARG A 354 -3.14 -30.77 7.26
N GLU A 355 -3.94 -29.73 7.43
CA GLU A 355 -4.97 -29.66 8.48
C GLU A 355 -6.02 -30.78 8.33
N LEU A 356 -6.49 -31.04 7.11
CA LEU A 356 -7.40 -32.15 6.80
C LEU A 356 -6.76 -33.50 7.09
N LEU A 357 -5.51 -33.72 6.69
CA LEU A 357 -4.79 -34.97 6.94
C LEU A 357 -4.55 -35.20 8.45
N THR A 358 -4.27 -34.16 9.22
CA THR A 358 -4.19 -34.25 10.69
C THR A 358 -5.55 -34.60 11.30
N ALA A 359 -6.65 -34.05 10.78
CA ALA A 359 -7.99 -34.41 11.23
C ALA A 359 -8.36 -35.86 10.87
N GLU A 360 -8.02 -36.32 9.67
CA GLU A 360 -8.19 -37.73 9.28
C GLU A 360 -7.34 -38.66 10.15
N TRP A 361 -6.13 -38.25 10.54
CA TRP A 361 -5.30 -38.97 11.51
C TRP A 361 -6.00 -39.06 12.87
N ALA A 362 -6.50 -37.94 13.41
CA ALA A 362 -7.19 -37.92 14.70
C ALA A 362 -8.45 -38.79 14.68
N ALA A 363 -9.29 -38.68 13.65
CA ALA A 363 -10.49 -39.50 13.47
C ALA A 363 -10.15 -41.00 13.44
N SER A 364 -9.12 -41.40 12.70
CA SER A 364 -8.69 -42.81 12.64
C SER A 364 -8.16 -43.35 13.98
N ASN A 365 -7.64 -42.48 14.85
CA ASN A 365 -7.21 -42.86 16.20
C ASN A 365 -8.39 -42.90 17.18
N ILE A 366 -9.41 -42.05 17.03
CA ILE A 366 -10.63 -42.07 17.85
C ILE A 366 -11.36 -43.41 17.73
N GLU A 367 -11.39 -44.00 16.53
CA GLU A 367 -12.03 -45.31 16.26
C GLU A 367 -11.34 -46.48 16.98
N ARG A 368 -10.11 -46.31 17.47
CA ARG A 368 -9.37 -47.36 18.20
C ARG A 368 -9.82 -47.47 19.66
N PRO A 369 -9.71 -48.66 20.28
CA PRO A 369 -10.03 -48.84 21.70
C PRO A 369 -9.26 -47.86 22.59
N GLY A 370 -9.96 -47.05 23.39
CA GLY A 370 -9.35 -46.05 24.26
C GLY A 370 -8.77 -44.81 23.55
N GLY A 371 -8.85 -44.73 22.22
CA GLY A 371 -8.27 -43.64 21.44
C GLY A 371 -8.92 -42.28 21.70
N ARG A 372 -10.25 -42.25 21.87
CA ARG A 372 -11.00 -41.02 22.20
C ARG A 372 -10.48 -40.32 23.45
N GLN A 373 -10.26 -41.06 24.54
CA GLN A 373 -9.73 -40.53 25.81
C GLN A 373 -8.34 -39.91 25.68
N LYS A 374 -7.58 -40.30 24.64
CA LYS A 374 -6.27 -39.73 24.34
C LYS A 374 -6.33 -38.55 23.36
N ILE A 375 -7.26 -38.55 22.40
CA ILE A 375 -7.38 -37.52 21.35
C ILE A 375 -8.15 -36.28 21.85
N GLU A 376 -9.25 -36.45 22.58
CA GLU A 376 -10.09 -35.34 23.05
C GLU A 376 -9.31 -34.27 23.85
N PRO A 377 -8.42 -34.63 24.80
CA PRO A 377 -7.61 -33.66 25.56
C PRO A 377 -6.59 -32.86 24.72
N LEU A 378 -6.36 -33.25 23.45
CA LEU A 378 -5.53 -32.47 22.53
C LEU A 378 -6.30 -31.25 22.02
N PHE A 379 -7.62 -31.38 21.82
CA PHE A 379 -8.46 -30.33 21.26
C PHE A 379 -9.16 -29.49 22.34
N PHE A 380 -9.55 -30.11 23.46
CA PHE A 380 -10.34 -29.47 24.51
C PHE A 380 -9.61 -29.49 25.84
N ARG A 381 -9.60 -28.33 26.53
CA ARG A 381 -8.91 -28.17 27.82
C ARG A 381 -9.66 -27.21 28.73
N THR A 382 -9.39 -27.27 30.02
CA THR A 382 -9.84 -26.25 30.96
C THR A 382 -8.68 -25.30 31.27
N SER A 383 -8.85 -24.02 30.95
CA SER A 383 -7.93 -22.93 31.26
C SER A 383 -8.67 -21.88 32.09
N TYR A 384 -8.17 -21.56 33.28
CA TYR A 384 -8.77 -20.58 34.21
C TYR A 384 -10.30 -20.76 34.41
N ASP A 385 -10.72 -22.00 34.70
CA ASP A 385 -12.12 -22.44 34.85
C ASP A 385 -13.01 -22.31 33.60
N GLN A 386 -12.43 -22.05 32.43
CA GLN A 386 -13.14 -22.09 31.16
C GLN A 386 -12.69 -23.29 30.33
N GLU A 387 -13.67 -24.01 29.80
CA GLU A 387 -13.40 -24.96 28.75
C GLU A 387 -13.07 -24.20 27.45
N ILE A 388 -11.93 -24.53 26.86
CA ILE A 388 -11.37 -23.87 25.68
C ILE A 388 -11.01 -24.89 24.61
N ILE A 389 -10.93 -24.40 23.38
CA ILE A 389 -10.36 -25.12 22.24
C ILE A 389 -8.91 -24.72 22.09
N VAL A 390 -8.01 -25.69 22.01
CA VAL A 390 -6.56 -25.45 21.87
C VAL A 390 -6.26 -24.68 20.58
N PRO A 391 -5.71 -23.46 20.64
CA PRO A 391 -5.52 -22.58 19.48
C PRO A 391 -4.78 -23.24 18.32
N ARG A 392 -3.66 -23.92 18.58
CA ARG A 392 -2.86 -24.58 17.53
C ARG A 392 -3.66 -25.61 16.74
N LEU A 393 -4.59 -26.30 17.39
CA LEU A 393 -5.38 -27.37 16.79
C LEU A 393 -6.76 -26.92 16.30
N ARG A 394 -7.16 -25.68 16.56
CA ARG A 394 -8.43 -25.10 16.11
C ARG A 394 -8.65 -25.19 14.58
N PRO A 395 -7.65 -24.93 13.70
CA PRO A 395 -7.82 -25.13 12.26
C PRO A 395 -8.04 -26.60 11.87
N THR A 396 -7.39 -27.53 12.57
CA THR A 396 -7.59 -28.98 12.37
C THR A 396 -8.98 -29.41 12.86
N LEU A 397 -9.45 -28.83 13.97
CA LEU A 397 -10.75 -29.13 14.53
C LEU A 397 -11.88 -28.80 13.55
N ALA A 398 -11.77 -27.72 12.77
CA ALA A 398 -12.73 -27.36 11.73
C ALA A 398 -12.95 -28.47 10.67
N TRP A 399 -11.97 -29.37 10.47
CA TRP A 399 -12.13 -30.57 9.66
C TRP A 399 -12.62 -31.77 10.48
N LEU A 400 -12.12 -31.96 11.70
CA LEU A 400 -12.45 -33.10 12.55
C LEU A 400 -13.94 -33.13 12.95
N ILE A 401 -14.58 -31.97 13.13
CA ILE A 401 -16.03 -31.88 13.38
C ILE A 401 -16.89 -32.46 12.24
N LEU A 402 -16.32 -32.67 11.05
CA LEU A 402 -17.00 -33.32 9.92
C LEU A 402 -16.87 -34.84 9.97
N LEU A 403 -15.89 -35.35 10.72
CA LEU A 403 -15.51 -36.76 10.76
C LEU A 403 -15.99 -37.47 12.02
N ASP A 404 -16.22 -36.77 13.13
CA ASP A 404 -16.70 -37.34 14.40
C ASP A 404 -17.82 -36.50 15.04
N GLU A 405 -18.94 -37.16 15.36
CA GLU A 405 -20.15 -36.49 15.88
C GLU A 405 -19.98 -35.98 17.32
N GLN A 406 -19.28 -36.71 18.18
CA GLN A 406 -19.10 -36.32 19.59
C GLN A 406 -18.11 -35.15 19.72
N ILE A 407 -17.01 -35.18 18.96
CA ILE A 407 -16.07 -34.04 18.86
C ILE A 407 -16.80 -32.80 18.34
N ARG A 408 -17.64 -32.96 17.31
CA ARG A 408 -18.45 -31.86 16.76
C ARG A 408 -19.34 -31.25 17.84
N ASP A 409 -20.14 -32.07 18.53
CA ASP A 409 -21.13 -31.58 19.48
C ASP A 409 -20.43 -30.90 20.67
N HIS A 410 -19.27 -31.41 21.11
CA HIS A 410 -18.42 -30.79 22.13
C HIS A 410 -17.81 -29.45 21.66
N ALA A 411 -17.23 -29.42 20.46
CA ALA A 411 -16.65 -28.20 19.89
C ALA A 411 -17.70 -27.09 19.72
N LEU A 412 -18.88 -27.42 19.21
CA LEU A 412 -19.96 -26.46 18.99
C LEU A 412 -20.58 -25.96 20.30
N ALA A 413 -20.50 -26.73 21.39
CA ALA A 413 -20.92 -26.29 22.72
C ALA A 413 -19.94 -25.24 23.32
N ILE A 414 -18.65 -25.35 23.01
CA ILE A 414 -17.61 -24.41 23.50
C ILE A 414 -17.53 -23.16 22.61
N ALA A 415 -17.42 -23.36 21.29
CA ALA A 415 -17.15 -22.31 20.32
C ALA A 415 -17.77 -22.67 18.95
N PRO A 416 -19.05 -22.33 18.71
CA PRO A 416 -19.75 -22.66 17.46
C PRO A 416 -19.08 -22.06 16.21
N GLU A 417 -18.34 -20.96 16.36
CA GLU A 417 -17.65 -20.28 15.27
C GLU A 417 -16.57 -21.14 14.58
N VAL A 418 -16.01 -22.16 15.25
CA VAL A 418 -15.00 -23.09 14.67
C VAL A 418 -15.49 -23.74 13.39
N ALA A 419 -16.78 -24.04 13.32
CA ALA A 419 -17.40 -24.61 12.13
C ALA A 419 -17.44 -23.66 10.93
N THR A 420 -16.97 -22.41 11.06
CA THR A 420 -16.97 -21.40 10.00
C THR A 420 -15.60 -20.81 9.75
N GLU A 421 -14.59 -21.16 10.54
CA GLU A 421 -13.22 -20.65 10.42
C GLU A 421 -12.43 -21.39 9.34
N GLY A 422 -12.76 -22.66 9.09
CA GLY A 422 -12.11 -23.53 8.11
C GLY A 422 -13.01 -24.70 7.69
N GLY A 423 -12.42 -25.78 7.18
CA GLY A 423 -13.16 -26.99 6.85
C GLY A 423 -14.11 -26.86 5.64
N ASP A 424 -15.14 -27.71 5.66
CA ASP A 424 -16.24 -27.72 4.69
C ASP A 424 -17.60 -27.75 5.41
N PRO A 425 -18.10 -26.58 5.85
CA PRO A 425 -19.29 -26.52 6.71
C PRO A 425 -20.55 -27.00 5.99
N SER A 426 -20.55 -27.00 4.65
CA SER A 426 -21.64 -27.55 3.83
C SER A 426 -21.92 -29.04 4.12
N ARG A 427 -20.93 -29.76 4.67
CA ARG A 427 -21.03 -31.18 5.03
C ARG A 427 -21.60 -31.43 6.43
N LEU A 428 -21.80 -30.39 7.24
CA LEU A 428 -22.47 -30.54 8.53
C LEU A 428 -23.96 -30.92 8.34
N PRO A 429 -24.54 -31.75 9.23
CA PRO A 429 -25.95 -32.09 9.17
C PRO A 429 -26.82 -30.83 9.11
N THR A 430 -27.85 -30.84 8.26
CA THR A 430 -28.72 -29.67 8.07
C THR A 430 -29.38 -29.20 9.38
N SER A 431 -29.70 -30.13 10.29
CA SER A 431 -30.22 -29.79 11.64
C SER A 431 -29.23 -28.94 12.45
N ILE A 432 -27.94 -29.29 12.42
CA ILE A 432 -26.87 -28.54 13.11
C ILE A 432 -26.70 -27.17 12.48
N ARG A 433 -26.65 -27.09 11.14
CA ARG A 433 -26.54 -25.79 10.44
C ARG A 433 -27.71 -24.85 10.72
N ARG A 434 -28.94 -25.38 10.80
CA ARG A 434 -30.13 -24.60 11.19
C ARG A 434 -30.02 -24.09 12.62
N ALA A 435 -29.66 -24.96 13.57
CA ALA A 435 -29.47 -24.57 14.97
C ALA A 435 -28.39 -23.50 15.14
N MET A 436 -27.26 -23.63 14.43
CA MET A 436 -26.20 -22.62 14.42
C MET A 436 -26.69 -21.29 13.87
N LEU A 437 -27.40 -21.28 12.74
CA LEU A 437 -27.93 -20.04 12.15
C LEU A 437 -28.90 -19.34 13.11
N ALA A 438 -29.82 -20.09 13.73
CA ALA A 438 -30.76 -19.56 14.69
C ALA A 438 -30.06 -19.00 15.95
N ASP A 439 -29.04 -19.70 16.47
CA ASP A 439 -28.27 -19.26 17.62
C ASP A 439 -27.49 -17.97 17.35
N ILE A 440 -26.82 -17.90 16.20
CA ILE A 440 -26.09 -16.70 15.76
C ILE A 440 -27.05 -15.51 15.70
N VAL A 441 -28.17 -15.62 14.97
CA VAL A 441 -29.13 -14.52 14.82
C VAL A 441 -29.72 -14.09 16.16
N ARG A 442 -29.99 -15.04 17.07
CA ARG A 442 -30.48 -14.75 18.41
C ARG A 442 -29.48 -13.91 19.22
N ARG A 443 -28.18 -14.24 19.18
CA ARG A 443 -27.13 -13.48 19.86
C ARG A 443 -26.95 -12.09 19.28
N ILE A 444 -27.06 -11.95 17.95
CA ILE A 444 -27.05 -10.65 17.25
C ILE A 444 -28.17 -9.77 17.77
N ALA A 445 -29.39 -10.32 17.77
CA ALA A 445 -30.57 -9.56 18.14
C ALA A 445 -30.58 -9.16 19.62
N ALA A 446 -29.83 -9.87 20.47
CA ALA A 446 -29.68 -9.58 21.89
C ALA A 446 -28.54 -8.59 22.20
N GLU A 447 -27.75 -8.16 21.21
CA GLU A 447 -26.55 -7.32 21.38
C GLU A 447 -25.49 -7.94 22.32
N ASP A 448 -25.53 -9.27 22.51
CA ASP A 448 -24.75 -9.97 23.53
C ASP A 448 -23.25 -10.09 23.16
N GLU A 449 -22.90 -10.15 21.87
CA GLU A 449 -21.52 -10.38 21.39
C GLU A 449 -21.22 -9.67 20.06
N ILE A 450 -20.09 -8.96 19.97
CA ILE A 450 -19.47 -8.53 18.70
C ILE A 450 -18.67 -9.73 18.17
N ALA A 451 -19.24 -10.51 17.25
CA ALA A 451 -18.73 -11.85 17.00
C ALA A 451 -18.11 -12.07 15.59
N PRO A 452 -17.15 -13.01 15.48
CA PRO A 452 -16.38 -13.29 14.25
C PRO A 452 -17.22 -13.77 13.04
N TRP A 453 -18.49 -14.14 13.24
CA TRP A 453 -19.43 -14.48 12.16
C TRP A 453 -19.84 -13.26 11.31
N MET A 454 -19.42 -12.04 11.68
CA MET A 454 -19.56 -10.84 10.87
C MET A 454 -18.59 -10.79 9.67
N ASP A 455 -17.68 -11.73 9.48
CA ASP A 455 -16.87 -11.80 8.26
C ASP A 455 -17.64 -12.45 7.09
N ASN A 456 -17.53 -11.87 5.90
CA ASN A 456 -18.13 -12.43 4.69
C ASN A 456 -17.60 -13.83 4.40
N ALA A 457 -16.31 -14.10 4.64
CA ALA A 457 -15.75 -15.42 4.34
C ALA A 457 -16.43 -16.54 5.16
N ALA A 458 -16.75 -16.26 6.43
CA ALA A 458 -17.45 -17.16 7.35
C ALA A 458 -18.91 -17.36 6.94
N ILE A 459 -19.65 -16.28 6.67
CA ILE A 459 -21.05 -16.35 6.19
C ILE A 459 -21.15 -17.21 4.93
N THR A 460 -20.29 -16.93 3.95
CA THR A 460 -20.32 -17.65 2.69
C THR A 460 -20.07 -19.16 2.90
N ARG A 461 -19.45 -19.62 4.01
CA ARG A 461 -19.08 -21.05 4.20
C ARG A 461 -20.28 -21.89 4.63
N ILE A 462 -21.24 -21.28 5.34
CA ILE A 462 -22.50 -21.91 5.75
C ILE A 462 -23.61 -21.64 4.72
N ALA A 463 -23.54 -20.46 4.09
CA ALA A 463 -24.30 -19.98 2.93
C ALA A 463 -24.87 -21.06 1.98
N ALA A 464 -26.06 -21.65 2.22
CA ALA A 464 -26.58 -22.71 1.36
C ALA A 464 -28.11 -22.67 1.16
N ALA A 465 -28.55 -23.12 -0.01
CA ALA A 465 -29.96 -23.09 -0.42
C ALA A 465 -30.89 -23.97 0.44
N ASP A 466 -30.37 -25.00 1.11
CA ASP A 466 -31.16 -25.88 1.99
C ASP A 466 -31.51 -25.24 3.35
N LEU A 467 -30.93 -24.06 3.63
CA LEU A 467 -31.26 -23.21 4.78
C LEU A 467 -32.28 -22.12 4.46
N ALA A 468 -32.88 -22.13 3.26
CA ALA A 468 -33.80 -21.09 2.80
C ALA A 468 -35.00 -20.88 3.75
N ASP A 469 -35.71 -21.95 4.11
CA ASP A 469 -36.91 -21.88 4.95
C ASP A 469 -36.59 -21.29 6.34
N GLU A 470 -35.48 -21.71 6.94
CA GLU A 470 -35.01 -21.22 8.25
C GLU A 470 -34.59 -19.75 8.16
N THR A 471 -33.83 -19.39 7.12
CA THR A 471 -33.40 -18.01 6.88
C THR A 471 -34.60 -17.08 6.71
N GLN A 472 -35.63 -17.53 5.98
CA GLN A 472 -36.86 -16.77 5.78
C GLN A 472 -37.63 -16.60 7.09
N ALA A 473 -37.76 -17.67 7.90
CA ALA A 473 -38.41 -17.61 9.21
C ALA A 473 -37.69 -16.65 10.17
N LEU A 474 -36.36 -16.70 10.23
CA LEU A 474 -35.55 -15.79 11.04
C LEU A 474 -35.64 -14.34 10.57
N LEU A 475 -35.62 -14.09 9.25
CA LEU A 475 -35.82 -12.76 8.68
C LEU A 475 -37.19 -12.19 9.03
N GLN A 476 -38.24 -13.01 9.03
CA GLN A 476 -39.59 -12.57 9.42
C GLN A 476 -39.69 -12.31 10.92
N HIS A 477 -39.06 -13.15 11.75
CA HIS A 477 -39.09 -13.01 13.20
C HIS A 477 -38.31 -11.78 13.68
N TYR A 478 -37.10 -11.58 13.16
CA TYR A 478 -36.21 -10.46 13.51
C TYR A 478 -36.29 -9.30 12.51
N ALA A 479 -37.40 -9.20 11.76
CA ALA A 479 -37.55 -8.17 10.73
C ALA A 479 -37.28 -6.76 11.27
N GLY A 480 -37.61 -6.47 12.53
CA GLY A 480 -37.42 -5.17 13.18
C GLY A 480 -36.02 -4.87 13.73
N ASN A 481 -35.07 -5.81 13.69
CA ASN A 481 -33.70 -5.62 14.20
C ASN A 481 -32.72 -5.43 13.02
N ASP A 482 -32.05 -4.28 12.94
CA ASP A 482 -31.20 -3.93 11.80
C ASP A 482 -29.91 -4.75 11.71
N ASP A 483 -29.31 -5.15 12.83
CA ASP A 483 -28.09 -5.97 12.84
C ASP A 483 -28.39 -7.41 12.39
N ALA A 484 -29.52 -7.96 12.84
CA ALA A 484 -30.00 -9.26 12.40
C ALA A 484 -30.30 -9.27 10.89
N VAL A 485 -30.96 -8.21 10.39
CA VAL A 485 -31.22 -8.05 8.95
C VAL A 485 -29.93 -7.84 8.17
N PHE A 486 -28.98 -7.07 8.69
CA PHE A 486 -27.67 -6.88 8.06
C PHE A 486 -26.94 -8.21 7.87
N PHE A 487 -26.89 -9.04 8.92
CA PHE A 487 -26.30 -10.38 8.86
C PHE A 487 -27.07 -11.30 7.89
N LEU A 488 -28.39 -11.41 8.04
CA LEU A 488 -29.21 -12.31 7.23
C LEU A 488 -29.28 -11.88 5.76
N GLY A 489 -29.25 -10.58 5.46
CA GLY A 489 -29.15 -10.06 4.10
C GLY A 489 -27.85 -10.50 3.43
N ARG A 490 -26.73 -10.44 4.15
CA ARG A 490 -25.46 -11.00 3.67
C ARG A 490 -25.50 -12.52 3.55
N PHE A 491 -26.17 -13.21 4.46
CA PHE A 491 -26.37 -14.66 4.37
C PHE A 491 -27.14 -15.05 3.10
N VAL A 492 -28.22 -14.32 2.79
CA VAL A 492 -29.00 -14.49 1.55
C VAL A 492 -28.17 -14.18 0.31
N TRP A 493 -27.42 -13.07 0.33
CA TRP A 493 -26.50 -12.70 -0.75
C TRP A 493 -25.49 -13.82 -1.05
N GLN A 494 -24.78 -14.29 -0.03
CA GLN A 494 -23.69 -15.25 -0.17
C GLN A 494 -24.19 -16.67 -0.48
N GLY A 495 -25.39 -17.05 -0.01
CA GLY A 495 -26.02 -18.33 -0.32
C GLY A 495 -26.90 -18.32 -1.58
N ALA A 496 -27.03 -17.18 -2.25
CA ALA A 496 -27.96 -16.96 -3.36
C ALA A 496 -29.42 -17.44 -3.07
N ILE A 497 -29.92 -17.15 -1.86
CA ILE A 497 -31.20 -17.68 -1.34
C ILE A 497 -32.38 -16.84 -1.82
N ARG A 498 -32.91 -17.16 -2.99
CA ARG A 498 -33.98 -16.38 -3.65
C ARG A 498 -35.28 -16.28 -2.85
N GLN A 499 -35.62 -17.31 -2.08
CA GLN A 499 -36.86 -17.38 -1.31
C GLN A 499 -37.01 -16.23 -0.30
N CYS A 500 -35.89 -15.65 0.14
CA CYS A 500 -35.87 -14.57 1.13
C CYS A 500 -36.02 -13.16 0.53
N LEU A 501 -35.90 -13.00 -0.80
CA LEU A 501 -35.91 -11.69 -1.45
C LEU A 501 -37.21 -10.88 -1.23
N PRO A 502 -38.41 -11.48 -1.20
CA PRO A 502 -39.64 -10.73 -0.91
C PRO A 502 -39.66 -10.06 0.47
N VAL A 503 -38.88 -10.57 1.45
CA VAL A 503 -38.75 -9.98 2.78
C VAL A 503 -37.73 -8.85 2.79
N LEU A 504 -36.63 -9.00 2.03
CA LEU A 504 -35.54 -8.02 1.98
C LEU A 504 -35.83 -6.82 1.08
N ALA A 505 -36.54 -7.00 -0.03
CA ALA A 505 -36.78 -5.94 -1.00
C ALA A 505 -37.48 -4.69 -0.39
N PRO A 506 -38.51 -4.83 0.47
CA PRO A 506 -39.10 -3.69 1.17
C PRO A 506 -38.13 -2.99 2.12
N ILE A 507 -37.22 -3.74 2.77
CA ILE A 507 -36.26 -3.19 3.73
C ILE A 507 -35.22 -2.31 3.03
N ALA A 508 -34.77 -2.69 1.83
CA ALA A 508 -33.76 -1.94 1.07
C ALA A 508 -34.14 -0.45 0.84
N ILE A 509 -35.44 -0.16 0.73
CA ILE A 509 -35.98 1.17 0.42
C ILE A 509 -36.61 1.89 1.61
N ASP A 510 -36.74 1.25 2.77
CA ASP A 510 -37.39 1.84 3.95
C ASP A 510 -36.44 2.81 4.66
N LEU A 511 -36.76 4.11 4.59
CA LEU A 511 -35.96 5.18 5.20
C LEU A 511 -35.93 5.13 6.73
N ASN A 512 -36.85 4.41 7.37
CA ASN A 512 -36.87 4.25 8.83
C ASN A 512 -35.88 3.19 9.34
N ARG A 513 -35.17 2.52 8.43
CA ARG A 513 -34.21 1.46 8.74
C ARG A 513 -32.77 1.95 8.68
N GLY A 514 -31.92 1.34 9.50
CA GLY A 514 -30.48 1.57 9.51
C GLY A 514 -29.84 1.30 8.15
N LEU A 515 -28.86 2.13 7.79
CA LEU A 515 -28.21 2.10 6.48
C LEU A 515 -27.58 0.73 6.18
N SER A 516 -26.93 0.09 7.17
CA SER A 516 -26.30 -1.22 7.01
C SER A 516 -27.30 -2.29 6.57
N ALA A 517 -28.47 -2.38 7.22
CA ALA A 517 -29.53 -3.32 6.87
C ALA A 517 -30.03 -3.10 5.44
N ARG A 518 -30.22 -1.84 5.04
CA ARG A 518 -30.65 -1.45 3.68
C ARG A 518 -29.62 -1.84 2.62
N ILE A 519 -28.34 -1.58 2.87
CA ILE A 519 -27.21 -1.97 2.00
C ILE A 519 -27.18 -3.48 1.80
N ALA A 520 -27.24 -4.26 2.90
CA ALA A 520 -27.23 -5.72 2.80
C ALA A 520 -28.45 -6.28 2.04
N ALA A 521 -29.64 -5.71 2.26
CA ALA A 521 -30.86 -6.08 1.55
C ALA A 521 -30.78 -5.77 0.05
N ALA A 522 -30.32 -4.56 -0.32
CA ALA A 522 -30.12 -4.17 -1.72
C ALA A 522 -29.11 -5.08 -2.43
N ARG A 523 -27.96 -5.35 -1.79
CA ARG A 523 -26.93 -6.25 -2.31
C ARG A 523 -27.47 -7.66 -2.55
N ALA A 524 -28.27 -8.18 -1.60
CA ALA A 524 -28.87 -9.50 -1.71
C ALA A 524 -29.83 -9.61 -2.90
N VAL A 525 -30.72 -8.63 -3.08
CA VAL A 525 -31.65 -8.58 -4.22
C VAL A 525 -30.89 -8.45 -5.54
N MET A 526 -29.91 -7.55 -5.62
CA MET A 526 -29.17 -7.31 -6.85
C MET A 526 -28.35 -8.53 -7.30
N THR A 527 -27.82 -9.30 -6.35
CA THR A 527 -26.99 -10.47 -6.65
C THR A 527 -27.82 -11.73 -6.88
N ALA A 528 -28.74 -12.06 -5.97
CA ALA A 528 -29.46 -13.33 -5.98
C ALA A 528 -30.76 -13.28 -6.82
N GLY A 529 -31.33 -12.08 -7.02
CA GLY A 529 -32.58 -11.88 -7.73
C GLY A 529 -32.49 -12.09 -9.23
N GLU A 530 -33.64 -12.38 -9.83
CA GLU A 530 -33.80 -12.41 -11.28
C GLU A 530 -34.00 -10.98 -11.82
N ASP A 531 -34.03 -10.81 -13.14
CA ASP A 531 -34.14 -9.49 -13.76
C ASP A 531 -35.40 -8.74 -13.33
N ASN A 532 -36.50 -9.46 -13.05
CA ASN A 532 -37.73 -8.87 -12.50
C ASN A 532 -37.53 -8.31 -11.08
N ASP A 533 -36.79 -9.02 -10.22
CA ASP A 533 -36.53 -8.58 -8.84
C ASP A 533 -35.63 -7.34 -8.83
N ARG A 534 -34.58 -7.35 -9.67
CA ARG A 534 -33.69 -6.21 -9.88
C ARG A 534 -34.45 -5.01 -10.43
N GLN A 535 -35.35 -5.24 -11.39
CA GLN A 535 -36.20 -4.18 -11.95
C GLN A 535 -37.13 -3.59 -10.90
N ALA A 536 -37.78 -4.43 -10.10
CA ALA A 536 -38.66 -3.99 -9.03
C ALA A 536 -37.91 -3.14 -8.00
N LEU A 537 -36.69 -3.53 -7.60
CA LEU A 537 -35.86 -2.74 -6.71
C LEU A 537 -35.46 -1.40 -7.33
N LYS A 538 -35.03 -1.36 -8.60
CA LYS A 538 -34.71 -0.11 -9.30
C LYS A 538 -35.89 0.87 -9.29
N VAL A 539 -37.08 0.38 -9.66
CA VAL A 539 -38.31 1.18 -9.65
C VAL A 539 -38.60 1.69 -8.23
N ALA A 540 -38.45 0.84 -7.22
CA ALA A 540 -38.70 1.20 -5.84
C ALA A 540 -37.67 2.23 -5.29
N VAL A 541 -36.39 2.10 -5.63
CA VAL A 541 -35.34 3.08 -5.28
C VAL A 541 -35.65 4.45 -5.90
N LEU A 542 -36.11 4.48 -7.15
CA LEU A 542 -36.53 5.72 -7.81
C LEU A 542 -37.87 6.28 -7.30
N ALA A 543 -38.70 5.46 -6.67
CA ALA A 543 -39.99 5.87 -6.10
C ALA A 543 -39.90 6.27 -4.62
N ALA A 544 -38.85 5.84 -3.90
CA ALA A 544 -38.64 6.21 -2.50
C ALA A 544 -38.54 7.74 -2.37
N ASP A 545 -39.08 8.32 -1.30
CA ASP A 545 -38.98 9.76 -1.04
C ASP A 545 -37.57 10.14 -0.54
N GLY A 546 -37.18 11.41 -0.65
CA GLY A 546 -35.90 11.92 -0.10
C GLY A 546 -34.67 11.76 -1.01
N LEU A 547 -33.49 12.02 -0.44
CA LEU A 547 -32.21 11.87 -1.13
C LEU A 547 -31.72 10.41 -1.05
N LEU A 548 -30.96 9.98 -2.05
CA LEU A 548 -30.38 8.64 -2.10
C LEU A 548 -28.99 8.64 -1.47
N ASP A 549 -28.80 7.74 -0.51
CA ASP A 549 -27.50 7.46 0.09
C ASP A 549 -26.52 6.92 -0.96
N ARG A 550 -25.30 7.46 -0.97
CA ARG A 550 -24.25 7.12 -1.93
C ARG A 550 -23.83 5.65 -1.85
N ARG A 551 -23.72 5.10 -0.64
CA ARG A 551 -23.28 3.73 -0.37
C ARG A 551 -24.36 2.73 -0.77
N LEU A 552 -25.63 3.05 -0.56
CA LEU A 552 -26.74 2.23 -1.05
C LEU A 552 -26.74 2.15 -2.58
N LEU A 553 -26.51 3.27 -3.27
CA LEU A 553 -26.46 3.31 -4.73
C LEU A 553 -25.28 2.49 -5.30
N VAL A 554 -24.14 2.45 -4.61
CA VAL A 554 -23.00 1.59 -4.99
C VAL A 554 -23.41 0.12 -5.13
N GLU A 555 -24.17 -0.41 -4.17
CA GLU A 555 -24.61 -1.81 -4.19
C GLU A 555 -25.45 -2.17 -5.41
N VAL A 556 -26.22 -1.19 -5.88
CA VAL A 556 -27.00 -1.32 -7.10
C VAL A 556 -26.06 -1.28 -8.30
N ILE A 557 -25.24 -0.24 -8.44
CA ILE A 557 -24.36 0.00 -9.61
C ILE A 557 -23.45 -1.20 -9.92
N ASP A 558 -22.84 -1.82 -8.91
CA ASP A 558 -21.86 -2.88 -9.12
C ASP A 558 -22.47 -4.11 -9.83
N ASN A 559 -23.76 -4.38 -9.63
CA ASN A 559 -24.46 -5.53 -10.21
C ASN A 559 -25.36 -5.17 -11.40
N LEU A 560 -25.37 -3.91 -11.82
CA LEU A 560 -26.19 -3.49 -12.96
C LEU A 560 -25.61 -4.02 -14.29
N PRO A 561 -26.45 -4.59 -15.18
CA PRO A 561 -26.02 -4.91 -16.53
C PRO A 561 -25.81 -3.62 -17.32
N ALA A 562 -24.72 -3.53 -18.07
CA ALA A 562 -24.33 -2.35 -18.84
C ALA A 562 -25.19 -2.19 -20.11
N THR A 563 -26.46 -1.84 -19.94
CA THR A 563 -27.47 -1.66 -21.00
C THR A 563 -28.02 -0.23 -21.03
N ARG A 564 -28.75 0.10 -22.09
CA ARG A 564 -29.38 1.42 -22.24
C ARG A 564 -30.38 1.74 -21.12
N GLU A 565 -31.29 0.81 -20.82
CA GLU A 565 -32.30 0.97 -19.76
C GLU A 565 -31.66 1.23 -18.39
N THR A 566 -30.53 0.57 -18.13
CA THR A 566 -29.75 0.77 -16.90
C THR A 566 -29.16 2.17 -16.80
N ILE A 567 -28.73 2.77 -17.93
CA ILE A 567 -28.15 4.12 -17.94
C ILE A 567 -29.21 5.15 -17.53
N ASP A 568 -30.44 5.01 -18.02
CA ASP A 568 -31.55 5.90 -17.64
C ASP A 568 -31.84 5.84 -16.14
N PHE A 569 -31.85 4.63 -15.58
CA PHE A 569 -31.95 4.44 -14.13
C PHE A 569 -30.79 5.14 -13.40
N LEU A 570 -29.55 4.91 -13.85
CA LEU A 570 -28.34 5.44 -13.22
C LEU A 570 -28.35 6.97 -13.17
N LEU A 571 -28.66 7.62 -14.30
CA LEU A 571 -28.72 9.09 -14.39
C LEU A 571 -29.81 9.66 -13.47
N THR A 572 -30.98 9.02 -13.45
CA THR A 572 -32.09 9.43 -12.57
C THR A 572 -31.73 9.25 -11.10
N ALA A 573 -31.04 8.16 -10.76
CA ALA A 573 -30.58 7.90 -9.40
C ALA A 573 -29.52 8.93 -8.97
N ILE A 574 -28.49 9.18 -9.78
CA ILE A 574 -27.41 10.15 -9.50
C ILE A 574 -27.96 11.54 -9.21
N ALA A 575 -28.98 11.99 -9.97
CA ALA A 575 -29.62 13.29 -9.74
C ALA A 575 -30.16 13.46 -8.31
N ARG A 576 -30.61 12.34 -7.70
CA ARG A 576 -31.24 12.27 -6.38
C ARG A 576 -30.26 11.94 -5.25
N VAL A 577 -28.98 11.71 -5.55
CA VAL A 577 -27.97 11.38 -4.54
C VAL A 577 -27.71 12.57 -3.60
N GLU A 578 -27.38 12.25 -2.35
CA GLU A 578 -26.95 13.21 -1.33
C GLU A 578 -25.72 14.03 -1.76
N PRO A 579 -25.61 15.31 -1.34
CA PRO A 579 -24.44 16.14 -1.60
C PRO A 579 -23.15 15.46 -1.13
N TYR A 580 -22.07 15.66 -1.88
CA TYR A 580 -20.77 15.08 -1.55
C TYR A 580 -20.14 15.80 -0.34
N GLY A 581 -19.83 15.07 0.73
CA GLY A 581 -19.02 15.56 1.84
C GLY A 581 -17.54 15.57 1.47
N ARG A 582 -16.85 16.70 1.67
CA ARG A 582 -15.40 16.80 1.45
C ARG A 582 -14.69 15.75 2.31
N PHE A 583 -13.89 14.88 1.68
CA PHE A 583 -13.18 13.73 2.27
C PHE A 583 -14.02 12.47 2.58
N GLU A 584 -15.27 12.39 2.10
CA GLU A 584 -16.10 11.20 2.31
C GLU A 584 -15.81 10.07 1.29
N ALA A 585 -15.20 8.98 1.76
CA ALA A 585 -14.95 7.79 0.95
C ALA A 585 -16.21 6.92 0.81
N THR A 586 -17.01 7.16 -0.24
CA THR A 586 -18.25 6.39 -0.50
C THR A 586 -18.12 5.28 -1.54
N GLY A 587 -17.03 5.24 -2.30
CA GLY A 587 -16.77 4.23 -3.33
C GLY A 587 -17.58 4.41 -4.63
N ILE A 588 -18.45 5.41 -4.72
CA ILE A 588 -19.32 5.64 -5.90
C ILE A 588 -18.55 5.98 -7.16
N GLU A 589 -17.46 6.77 -7.07
CA GLU A 589 -16.62 7.11 -8.23
C GLU A 589 -15.92 5.88 -8.82
N ALA A 590 -15.42 4.99 -7.96
CA ALA A 590 -14.82 3.73 -8.39
C ALA A 590 -15.86 2.81 -9.05
N SER A 591 -17.07 2.73 -8.48
CA SER A 591 -18.18 1.93 -9.01
C SER A 591 -18.67 2.44 -10.36
N LEU A 592 -18.79 3.77 -10.52
CA LEU A 592 -19.10 4.41 -11.81
C LEU A 592 -18.02 4.15 -12.85
N THR A 593 -16.74 4.23 -12.47
CA THR A 593 -15.62 3.93 -13.37
C THR A 593 -15.70 2.49 -13.88
N LYS A 594 -15.89 1.50 -12.98
CA LYS A 594 -16.08 0.08 -13.35
C LYS A 594 -17.31 -0.12 -14.24
N PHE A 595 -18.42 0.57 -13.97
CA PHE A 595 -19.61 0.52 -14.81
C PHE A 595 -19.31 1.07 -16.22
N ILE A 596 -18.61 2.20 -16.32
CA ILE A 596 -18.19 2.79 -17.59
C ILE A 596 -17.28 1.82 -18.35
N GLU A 597 -16.34 1.15 -17.71
CA GLU A 597 -15.45 0.17 -18.35
C GLU A 597 -16.20 -1.04 -18.94
N ARG A 598 -17.29 -1.48 -18.30
CA ARG A 598 -18.15 -2.57 -18.78
C ARG A 598 -19.03 -2.19 -19.98
N LEU A 599 -19.24 -0.90 -20.25
CA LEU A 599 -20.06 -0.47 -21.39
C LEU A 599 -19.35 -0.80 -22.72
N PRO A 600 -20.07 -1.41 -23.69
CA PRO A 600 -19.50 -1.75 -24.98
C PRO A 600 -19.21 -0.49 -25.80
N LEU A 601 -18.08 -0.52 -26.53
CA LEU A 601 -17.82 0.41 -27.63
C LEU A 601 -18.49 -0.16 -28.88
N MET A 602 -19.58 0.47 -29.32
CA MET A 602 -20.29 0.06 -30.53
C MET A 602 -19.61 0.62 -31.78
N ILE A 603 -19.84 -0.02 -32.92
CA ILE A 603 -19.51 0.57 -34.22
C ILE A 603 -20.36 1.81 -34.45
N ASP A 604 -19.83 2.82 -35.15
CA ASP A 604 -20.50 4.12 -35.31
C ASP A 604 -21.89 4.02 -35.99
N THR A 605 -22.11 2.97 -36.80
CA THR A 605 -23.38 2.74 -37.52
C THR A 605 -24.45 2.04 -36.67
N ALA A 606 -24.14 1.65 -35.44
CA ALA A 606 -25.10 1.03 -34.55
C ALA A 606 -26.20 2.04 -34.17
N SER A 607 -27.45 1.57 -34.17
CA SER A 607 -28.63 2.40 -33.80
C SER A 607 -28.63 2.80 -32.33
N GLU A 608 -27.92 2.06 -31.47
CA GLU A 608 -27.81 2.34 -30.05
C GLU A 608 -26.35 2.60 -29.70
N GLN A 609 -26.11 3.71 -28.99
CA GLN A 609 -24.80 4.15 -28.52
C GLN A 609 -24.83 4.33 -27.00
N PRO A 610 -24.72 3.24 -26.20
CA PRO A 610 -24.89 3.31 -24.74
C PRO A 610 -23.90 4.26 -24.06
N LEU A 611 -22.63 4.25 -24.47
CA LEU A 611 -21.62 5.13 -23.87
C LEU A 611 -21.89 6.61 -24.17
N LEU A 612 -22.35 6.93 -25.38
CA LEU A 612 -22.77 8.29 -25.74
C LEU A 612 -23.99 8.73 -24.93
N HIS A 613 -25.01 7.86 -24.80
CA HIS A 613 -26.20 8.14 -24.01
C HIS A 613 -25.88 8.45 -22.53
N LEU A 614 -24.89 7.75 -21.95
CA LEU A 614 -24.38 8.07 -20.62
C LEU A 614 -23.68 9.44 -20.58
N ILE A 615 -22.85 9.75 -21.57
CA ILE A 615 -22.14 11.04 -21.69
C ILE A 615 -23.13 12.20 -21.78
N GLU A 616 -24.19 12.06 -22.58
CA GLU A 616 -25.28 13.05 -22.70
C GLU A 616 -25.97 13.29 -21.36
N GLY A 617 -26.30 12.23 -20.63
CA GLY A 617 -26.91 12.36 -19.31
C GLY A 617 -25.98 12.99 -18.26
N LEU A 618 -24.71 12.60 -18.23
CA LEU A 618 -23.71 13.20 -17.33
C LEU A 618 -23.51 14.68 -17.64
N ASP A 619 -23.50 15.06 -18.92
CA ASP A 619 -23.39 16.45 -19.35
C ASP A 619 -24.56 17.29 -18.83
N VAL A 620 -25.79 16.77 -18.90
CA VAL A 620 -27.00 17.41 -18.34
C VAL A 620 -26.86 17.63 -16.83
N LEU A 621 -26.41 16.62 -16.09
CA LEU A 621 -26.20 16.73 -14.63
C LEU A 621 -25.11 17.75 -14.29
N LEU A 622 -24.02 17.76 -15.04
CA LEU A 622 -22.94 18.74 -14.89
C LEU A 622 -23.37 20.17 -15.28
N SER A 623 -24.37 20.32 -16.16
CA SER A 623 -24.94 21.62 -16.54
C SER A 623 -25.96 22.18 -15.54
N ALA A 624 -26.39 21.40 -14.54
CA ALA A 624 -27.48 21.79 -13.65
C ALA A 624 -27.09 22.96 -12.72
N GLU A 625 -28.00 23.91 -12.51
CA GLU A 625 -27.84 25.00 -11.54
C GLU A 625 -27.97 24.48 -10.09
N PRO A 626 -27.34 25.14 -9.09
CA PRO A 626 -26.44 26.30 -9.20
C PRO A 626 -25.06 25.90 -9.74
N HIS A 627 -24.44 26.81 -10.49
CA HIS A 627 -23.06 26.64 -10.97
C HIS A 627 -22.05 27.16 -9.94
N ILE A 628 -20.84 26.62 -9.96
CA ILE A 628 -19.72 27.08 -9.14
C ILE A 628 -19.54 28.61 -9.30
N GLU A 629 -19.57 29.36 -8.20
CA GLU A 629 -19.44 30.83 -8.16
C GLU A 629 -18.02 31.31 -8.56
N CYS A 630 -17.65 31.12 -9.83
CA CYS A 630 -16.37 31.54 -10.42
C CYS A 630 -16.59 32.00 -11.86
N HIS A 631 -17.12 33.21 -12.03
CA HIS A 631 -17.33 33.94 -13.30
C HIS A 631 -17.91 33.14 -14.48
N GLU A 632 -17.08 32.31 -15.14
CA GLU A 632 -17.33 31.66 -16.43
C GLU A 632 -17.49 30.13 -16.34
N CYS A 633 -17.46 29.55 -15.13
CA CYS A 633 -17.60 28.10 -14.91
C CYS A 633 -19.08 27.68 -14.90
N CYS A 634 -19.59 27.14 -16.01
CA CYS A 634 -20.96 26.60 -16.11
C CYS A 634 -21.04 25.13 -15.67
N VAL A 635 -20.44 24.79 -14.52
CA VAL A 635 -20.47 23.44 -13.95
C VAL A 635 -21.22 23.47 -12.63
N SER A 636 -22.14 22.51 -12.45
CA SER A 636 -22.95 22.33 -11.26
C SER A 636 -22.09 22.16 -10.01
N GLU A 637 -22.36 22.97 -8.98
CA GLU A 637 -21.70 22.88 -7.68
C GLU A 637 -21.98 21.51 -7.03
N LYS A 638 -23.22 21.01 -7.13
CA LYS A 638 -23.64 19.72 -6.59
C LYS A 638 -22.98 18.53 -7.29
N ASN A 639 -22.81 18.61 -8.61
CA ASN A 639 -22.45 17.47 -9.45
C ASN A 639 -21.00 17.51 -9.98
N VAL A 640 -20.16 18.47 -9.55
CA VAL A 640 -18.78 18.62 -10.01
C VAL A 640 -17.93 17.35 -9.82
N TRP A 641 -18.22 16.55 -8.80
CA TRP A 641 -17.56 15.27 -8.52
C TRP A 641 -17.71 14.24 -9.66
N LEU A 642 -18.69 14.40 -10.57
CA LEU A 642 -18.86 13.54 -11.74
C LEU A 642 -17.86 13.82 -12.87
N ILE A 643 -17.09 14.91 -12.80
CA ILE A 643 -16.24 15.36 -13.93
C ILE A 643 -15.21 14.30 -14.34
N SER A 644 -14.62 13.59 -13.37
CA SER A 644 -13.61 12.56 -13.63
C SER A 644 -14.21 11.33 -14.31
N ALA A 645 -15.42 10.90 -13.90
CA ALA A 645 -16.14 9.80 -14.54
C ALA A 645 -16.59 10.17 -15.96
N ALA A 646 -17.11 11.39 -16.16
CA ALA A 646 -17.49 11.91 -17.46
C ALA A 646 -16.29 12.00 -18.42
N LEU A 647 -15.16 12.51 -17.94
CA LEU A 647 -13.92 12.61 -18.71
C LEU A 647 -13.36 11.23 -19.05
N HIS A 648 -13.48 10.24 -18.15
CA HIS A 648 -13.10 8.87 -18.42
C HIS A 648 -13.96 8.24 -19.53
N ALA A 649 -15.29 8.44 -19.50
CA ALA A 649 -16.20 7.99 -20.54
C ALA A 649 -15.88 8.60 -21.92
N VAL A 650 -15.66 9.92 -21.98
CA VAL A 650 -15.23 10.61 -23.20
C VAL A 650 -13.88 10.07 -23.68
N GLY A 651 -12.92 9.87 -22.77
CA GLY A 651 -11.61 9.35 -23.12
C GLY A 651 -11.63 7.94 -23.72
N ARG A 652 -12.60 7.09 -23.33
CA ARG A 652 -12.80 5.79 -24.02
C ARG A 652 -13.22 5.97 -25.48
N LEU A 653 -14.11 6.92 -25.79
CA LEU A 653 -14.50 7.23 -27.18
C LEU A 653 -13.32 7.81 -27.97
N VAL A 654 -12.55 8.72 -27.37
CA VAL A 654 -11.40 9.36 -28.02
C VAL A 654 -10.28 8.36 -28.29
N ALA A 655 -9.96 7.49 -27.33
CA ALA A 655 -8.97 6.43 -27.51
C ALA A 655 -9.33 5.46 -28.65
N ALA A 656 -10.63 5.21 -28.84
CA ALA A 656 -11.16 4.38 -29.93
C ALA A 656 -11.36 5.14 -31.26
N ARG A 657 -11.20 6.48 -31.28
CA ARG A 657 -11.57 7.36 -32.40
C ARG A 657 -13.01 7.16 -32.89
N ALA A 658 -13.94 6.89 -31.96
CA ALA A 658 -15.35 6.67 -32.27
C ALA A 658 -16.06 8.01 -32.58
N LEU A 659 -16.86 8.08 -33.65
CA LEU A 659 -17.49 9.32 -34.11
C LEU A 659 -18.38 9.97 -33.05
N CYS A 660 -18.91 9.19 -32.10
CA CYS A 660 -19.65 9.70 -30.95
C CYS A 660 -18.85 10.70 -30.08
N ALA A 661 -17.51 10.71 -30.14
CA ALA A 661 -16.71 11.73 -29.44
C ALA A 661 -16.89 13.14 -30.02
N LEU A 662 -17.39 13.25 -31.27
CA LEU A 662 -17.68 14.52 -31.94
C LEU A 662 -19.05 15.10 -31.56
N GLU A 663 -19.86 14.36 -30.80
CA GLU A 663 -21.18 14.80 -30.40
C GLU A 663 -21.11 15.95 -29.38
N PRO A 664 -22.12 16.85 -29.35
CA PRO A 664 -22.08 18.07 -28.54
C PRO A 664 -21.82 17.83 -27.04
N ALA A 665 -22.37 16.76 -26.47
CA ALA A 665 -22.21 16.44 -25.04
C ALA A 665 -20.76 16.04 -24.69
N ALA A 666 -20.12 15.24 -25.54
CA ALA A 666 -18.72 14.84 -25.34
C ALA A 666 -17.78 16.05 -25.38
N ILE A 667 -18.03 16.96 -26.33
CA ILE A 667 -17.29 18.22 -26.44
C ILE A 667 -17.55 19.13 -25.23
N SER A 668 -18.81 19.24 -24.78
CA SER A 668 -19.16 20.06 -23.62
C SER A 668 -18.44 19.59 -22.34
N ILE A 669 -18.35 18.27 -22.11
CA ILE A 669 -17.59 17.70 -20.98
C ILE A 669 -16.10 18.09 -21.04
N LEU A 670 -15.47 18.07 -22.22
CA LEU A 670 -14.08 18.51 -22.38
C LEU A 670 -13.91 20.00 -22.02
N ILE A 671 -14.86 20.86 -22.41
CA ILE A 671 -14.86 22.31 -22.08
C ILE A 671 -15.06 22.53 -20.57
N LYS A 672 -15.99 21.80 -19.96
CA LYS A 672 -16.26 21.86 -18.51
C LYS A 672 -15.06 21.41 -17.69
N ALA A 673 -14.38 20.34 -18.09
CA ALA A 673 -13.17 19.87 -17.40
C ALA A 673 -12.04 20.91 -17.43
N GLN A 674 -11.86 21.63 -18.55
CA GLN A 674 -10.92 22.75 -18.64
C GLN A 674 -11.30 23.91 -17.71
N SER A 675 -12.60 24.23 -17.64
CA SER A 675 -13.13 25.30 -16.79
C SER A 675 -12.94 24.99 -15.30
N VAL A 676 -13.24 23.76 -14.87
CA VAL A 676 -13.04 23.30 -13.47
C VAL A 676 -11.56 23.30 -13.10
N LYS A 677 -10.66 22.87 -13.99
CA LYS A 677 -9.21 22.87 -13.71
C LYS A 677 -8.62 24.27 -13.56
N PHE A 678 -9.21 25.27 -14.22
CA PHE A 678 -8.74 26.66 -14.16
C PHE A 678 -9.31 27.42 -12.97
N TRP A 679 -10.61 27.24 -12.67
CA TRP A 679 -11.33 28.00 -11.64
C TRP A 679 -11.55 27.24 -10.31
N GLY A 680 -11.51 25.92 -10.32
CA GLY A 680 -11.80 25.07 -9.16
C GLY A 680 -10.55 24.75 -8.35
N HIS A 681 -10.50 25.18 -7.10
CA HIS A 681 -9.32 25.04 -6.24
C HIS A 681 -9.15 23.65 -5.56
N ASP A 682 -10.02 22.67 -5.80
CA ASP A 682 -10.08 21.44 -4.97
C ASP A 682 -10.48 20.13 -5.71
N VAL A 683 -10.48 20.08 -7.05
CA VAL A 683 -10.81 18.84 -7.81
C VAL A 683 -9.58 18.29 -8.54
N ASP A 684 -9.10 17.13 -8.11
CA ASP A 684 -8.01 16.43 -8.79
C ASP A 684 -8.54 15.71 -10.03
N ILE A 685 -8.25 16.27 -11.21
CA ILE A 685 -8.65 15.72 -12.50
C ILE A 685 -7.46 14.97 -13.11
N GLU A 686 -7.43 13.65 -12.91
CA GLU A 686 -6.48 12.76 -13.56
C GLU A 686 -6.84 12.52 -15.04
N ASP A 687 -5.94 12.87 -15.96
CA ASP A 687 -6.08 12.54 -17.39
C ASP A 687 -5.68 11.08 -17.67
N ARG A 688 -6.49 10.12 -17.19
CA ARG A 688 -6.22 8.67 -17.31
C ARG A 688 -6.08 8.17 -18.75
N ASN A 689 -6.69 8.88 -19.71
CA ASN A 689 -6.74 8.48 -21.11
C ASN A 689 -5.80 9.30 -22.01
N ARG A 690 -4.93 10.15 -21.45
CA ARG A 690 -3.99 11.01 -22.21
C ARG A 690 -4.70 11.88 -23.26
N LEU A 691 -5.84 12.46 -22.90
CA LEU A 691 -6.63 13.33 -23.77
C LEU A 691 -5.84 14.53 -24.30
N ASN A 692 -4.91 15.06 -23.50
CA ASN A 692 -4.00 16.14 -23.95
C ASN A 692 -3.12 15.74 -25.15
N ASP A 693 -2.85 14.44 -25.32
CA ASP A 693 -2.09 13.91 -26.46
C ASP A 693 -2.99 13.43 -27.59
N LEU A 694 -4.12 12.80 -27.26
CA LEU A 694 -5.01 12.17 -28.23
C LEU A 694 -5.87 13.17 -29.00
N VAL A 695 -6.39 14.21 -28.34
CA VAL A 695 -7.27 15.20 -28.98
C VAL A 695 -6.53 15.94 -30.12
N PRO A 696 -5.32 16.49 -29.94
CA PRO A 696 -4.60 17.16 -31.03
C PRO A 696 -4.22 16.25 -32.20
N ARG A 697 -4.06 14.94 -31.95
CA ARG A 697 -3.74 13.94 -32.98
C ARG A 697 -4.95 13.51 -33.80
N TRP A 698 -6.14 13.99 -33.45
CA TRP A 698 -7.39 13.71 -34.17
C TRP A 698 -7.99 15.03 -34.70
N PRO A 699 -7.69 15.40 -35.96
CA PRO A 699 -8.09 16.68 -36.55
C PRO A 699 -9.57 17.01 -36.39
N GLU A 700 -10.46 16.06 -36.66
CA GLU A 700 -11.90 16.27 -36.63
C GLU A 700 -12.39 16.67 -35.22
N LEU A 701 -11.89 15.99 -34.18
CA LEU A 701 -12.23 16.29 -32.79
C LEU A 701 -11.56 17.59 -32.30
N ASN A 702 -10.30 17.79 -32.65
CA ASN A 702 -9.54 18.99 -32.32
C ASN A 702 -10.23 20.25 -32.86
N ASP A 703 -10.67 20.18 -34.12
CA ASP A 703 -11.36 21.26 -34.81
C ASP A 703 -12.77 21.48 -34.21
N ALA A 704 -13.53 20.41 -33.98
CA ALA A 704 -14.86 20.50 -33.37
C ALA A 704 -14.81 21.12 -31.97
N LEU A 705 -13.86 20.71 -31.13
CA LEU A 705 -13.65 21.28 -29.79
C LEU A 705 -13.29 22.76 -29.84
N TYR A 706 -12.34 23.14 -30.70
CA TYR A 706 -11.93 24.53 -30.88
C TYR A 706 -13.10 25.42 -31.30
N TRP A 707 -13.85 25.02 -32.32
CA TRP A 707 -14.97 25.81 -32.84
C TRP A 707 -16.17 25.84 -31.88
N ARG A 708 -16.42 24.78 -31.11
CA ARG A 708 -17.45 24.82 -30.08
C ARG A 708 -17.14 25.83 -28.98
N MET A 709 -15.87 25.94 -28.57
CA MET A 709 -15.44 26.98 -27.62
C MET A 709 -15.62 28.40 -28.20
N VAL A 710 -15.37 28.60 -29.50
CA VAL A 710 -15.65 29.86 -30.21
C VAL A 710 -17.14 30.20 -30.14
N GLU A 711 -18.02 29.23 -30.42
CA GLU A 711 -19.47 29.41 -30.38
C GLU A 711 -19.98 29.80 -28.99
N GLU A 712 -19.59 29.07 -27.93
CA GLU A 712 -20.01 29.36 -26.55
C GLU A 712 -19.54 30.74 -26.10
N ARG A 713 -18.29 31.11 -26.45
CA ARG A 713 -17.73 32.42 -26.11
C ARG A 713 -18.41 33.55 -26.87
N ARG A 714 -18.73 33.35 -28.16
CA ARG A 714 -19.49 34.30 -28.98
C ARG A 714 -20.88 34.53 -28.38
N ALA A 715 -21.61 33.46 -28.05
CA ALA A 715 -22.95 33.56 -27.50
C ALA A 715 -22.98 34.43 -26.23
N ARG A 716 -22.02 34.24 -25.32
CA ARG A 716 -21.87 35.05 -24.10
C ARG A 716 -21.54 36.52 -24.40
N ARG A 717 -20.63 36.79 -25.34
CA ARG A 717 -20.27 38.17 -25.74
C ARG A 717 -21.44 38.89 -26.40
N SER A 718 -22.18 38.19 -27.26
CA SER A 718 -23.37 38.74 -27.90
C SER A 718 -24.44 39.13 -26.87
N ALA A 719 -24.56 38.42 -25.75
CA ALA A 719 -25.44 38.80 -24.65
C ALA A 719 -25.04 40.15 -24.00
N ASN A 720 -23.75 40.49 -24.05
CA ASN A 720 -23.20 41.77 -23.59
C ASN A 720 -23.06 42.81 -24.73
N GLY A 721 -23.56 42.52 -25.94
CA GLY A 721 -23.46 43.40 -27.11
C GLY A 721 -22.09 43.45 -27.79
N GLU A 722 -21.19 42.50 -27.48
CA GLU A 722 -19.82 42.45 -28.00
C GLU A 722 -19.65 41.38 -29.10
N ARG A 723 -18.73 41.62 -30.06
CA ARG A 723 -18.33 40.64 -31.10
C ARG A 723 -17.14 39.78 -30.63
N LEU A 724 -17.01 38.58 -31.19
CA LEU A 724 -15.83 37.71 -31.01
C LEU A 724 -15.10 37.59 -32.35
N THR A 725 -14.03 38.37 -32.52
CA THR A 725 -13.26 38.48 -33.78
C THR A 725 -11.82 38.00 -33.64
N ASP A 726 -11.41 37.58 -32.44
CA ASP A 726 -10.06 37.12 -32.11
C ASP A 726 -10.17 35.98 -31.09
N ASP A 727 -9.21 35.08 -31.09
CA ASP A 727 -9.23 33.83 -30.36
C ASP A 727 -8.22 33.75 -29.22
N TRP A 728 -7.44 34.82 -28.96
CA TRP A 728 -6.56 34.89 -27.78
C TRP A 728 -7.32 34.63 -26.47
N GLN A 729 -8.62 34.93 -26.41
CA GLN A 729 -9.47 34.70 -25.24
C GLN A 729 -9.74 33.23 -24.97
N LEU A 730 -9.68 32.39 -26.00
CA LEU A 730 -9.75 30.93 -25.87
C LEU A 730 -8.41 30.36 -25.43
N THR A 731 -7.34 31.14 -25.59
CA THR A 731 -5.98 30.72 -25.23
C THR A 731 -5.61 30.90 -23.76
N VAL A 732 -6.46 31.54 -22.97
CA VAL A 732 -6.24 31.80 -21.55
C VAL A 732 -6.40 30.54 -20.68
N TYR A 733 -7.19 29.56 -21.13
CA TYR A 733 -7.46 28.32 -20.38
C TYR A 733 -6.42 27.23 -20.65
N ASN A 734 -6.32 26.24 -19.74
CA ASN A 734 -5.65 24.97 -20.03
C ASN A 734 -6.44 24.20 -21.09
N ARG A 735 -5.78 23.67 -22.13
CA ARG A 735 -6.45 23.26 -23.38
C ARG A 735 -6.09 21.83 -23.79
N PHE A 736 -7.12 21.06 -24.14
CA PHE A 736 -6.98 19.76 -24.80
C PHE A 736 -6.68 19.89 -26.30
N TRP A 737 -7.11 20.98 -26.95
CA TRP A 737 -6.84 21.21 -28.37
C TRP A 737 -5.48 21.88 -28.60
N LYS A 738 -4.81 21.53 -29.70
CA LYS A 738 -3.55 22.15 -30.13
C LYS A 738 -3.43 22.10 -31.65
N PHE A 739 -2.90 23.17 -32.23
CA PHE A 739 -2.57 23.24 -33.66
C PHE A 739 -1.05 23.32 -33.83
N ASN A 740 -0.52 22.67 -34.84
CA ASN A 740 0.90 22.67 -35.18
C ASN A 740 1.12 23.17 -36.61
N GLY A 741 2.37 23.20 -37.07
CA GLY A 741 2.68 23.78 -38.38
C GLY A 741 2.12 23.00 -39.57
N SER A 742 1.90 21.69 -39.42
CA SER A 742 1.27 20.86 -40.46
C SER A 742 -0.23 21.15 -40.61
N ASP A 743 -0.87 21.79 -39.61
CA ASP A 743 -2.28 22.17 -39.66
C ASP A 743 -2.51 23.51 -40.37
N PHE A 744 -1.47 24.29 -40.70
CA PHE A 744 -1.61 25.65 -41.21
C PHE A 744 -2.49 25.74 -42.46
N GLY A 745 -2.27 24.86 -43.44
CA GLY A 745 -3.08 24.79 -44.66
C GLY A 745 -4.55 24.45 -44.38
N ARG A 746 -4.84 23.70 -43.32
CA ARG A 746 -6.22 23.42 -42.88
C ARG A 746 -6.84 24.64 -42.20
N VAL A 747 -6.14 25.27 -41.25
CA VAL A 747 -6.63 26.42 -40.47
C VAL A 747 -6.89 27.63 -41.38
N ILE A 748 -5.98 27.91 -42.33
CA ILE A 748 -6.14 29.04 -43.26
C ILE A 748 -7.35 28.85 -44.19
N SER A 749 -7.71 27.61 -44.51
CA SER A 749 -8.89 27.33 -45.34
C SER A 749 -10.20 27.82 -44.69
N TRP A 750 -10.28 27.85 -43.36
CA TRP A 750 -11.45 28.34 -42.61
C TRP A 750 -11.77 29.81 -42.85
N ILE A 751 -10.77 30.62 -43.20
CA ILE A 751 -10.95 32.02 -43.58
C ILE A 751 -11.89 32.13 -44.80
N THR A 752 -11.85 31.15 -45.69
CA THR A 752 -12.69 31.14 -46.91
C THR A 752 -13.92 30.26 -46.80
N THR A 753 -13.90 29.23 -45.95
CA THR A 753 -14.97 28.21 -45.87
C THR A 753 -16.00 28.47 -44.77
N ARG A 754 -15.70 29.29 -43.76
CA ARG A 754 -16.68 29.66 -42.70
C ARG A 754 -17.69 30.69 -43.22
N GLU A 755 -18.95 30.56 -42.80
CA GLU A 755 -20.03 31.45 -43.23
C GLU A 755 -20.05 32.80 -42.49
N LEU A 756 -19.83 32.78 -41.17
CA LEU A 756 -19.87 33.99 -40.34
C LEU A 756 -18.58 34.78 -40.46
N LEU A 757 -18.69 36.09 -40.72
CA LEU A 757 -17.52 36.97 -40.81
C LEU A 757 -16.67 36.95 -39.52
N ASP A 758 -17.32 36.85 -38.36
CA ASP A 758 -16.66 36.73 -37.06
C ASP A 758 -15.85 35.43 -36.93
N ASP A 759 -16.34 34.29 -37.46
CA ASP A 759 -15.58 33.04 -37.52
C ASP A 759 -14.37 33.18 -38.44
N ARG A 760 -14.54 33.86 -39.58
CA ARG A 760 -13.45 34.09 -40.55
C ARG A 760 -12.35 34.96 -39.97
N LEU A 761 -12.72 35.94 -39.14
CA LEU A 761 -11.80 36.78 -38.36
C LEU A 761 -11.08 35.97 -37.26
N VAL A 762 -11.80 35.10 -36.54
CA VAL A 762 -11.22 34.15 -35.57
C VAL A 762 -10.23 33.19 -36.22
N ALA A 763 -10.59 32.59 -37.36
CA ALA A 763 -9.70 31.73 -38.15
C ALA A 763 -8.45 32.47 -38.61
N LEU A 764 -8.61 33.71 -39.08
CA LEU A 764 -7.51 34.58 -39.46
C LEU A 764 -6.57 34.86 -38.27
N SER A 765 -7.11 35.12 -37.07
CA SER A 765 -6.30 35.29 -35.86
C SER A 765 -5.49 34.02 -35.52
N ARG A 766 -6.09 32.83 -35.63
CA ARG A 766 -5.39 31.56 -35.39
C ARG A 766 -4.32 31.27 -36.43
N SER A 767 -4.59 31.52 -37.71
CA SER A 767 -3.61 31.38 -38.79
C SER A 767 -2.42 32.33 -38.61
N VAL A 768 -2.67 33.58 -38.19
CA VAL A 768 -1.58 34.53 -37.87
C VAL A 768 -0.80 34.08 -36.65
N SER A 769 -1.46 33.55 -35.60
CA SER A 769 -0.79 32.99 -34.43
C SER A 769 0.16 31.85 -34.81
N LEU A 770 -0.28 30.90 -35.64
CA LEU A 770 0.57 29.81 -36.15
C LEU A 770 1.75 30.32 -36.98
N TYR A 771 1.51 31.31 -37.85
CA TYR A 771 2.55 31.99 -38.63
C TYR A 771 3.63 32.64 -37.74
N LEU A 772 3.22 33.29 -36.66
CA LEU A 772 4.13 33.88 -35.68
C LEU A 772 4.90 32.82 -34.87
N GLU A 773 4.22 31.77 -34.41
CA GLU A 773 4.81 30.67 -33.64
C GLU A 773 5.87 29.88 -34.44
N ARG A 774 5.71 29.77 -35.77
CA ARG A 774 6.64 29.09 -36.68
C ARG A 774 7.74 29.96 -37.25
N GLY A 775 7.89 31.19 -36.76
CA GLY A 775 9.02 32.05 -37.14
C GLY A 775 8.84 32.80 -38.46
N LYS A 776 7.59 33.09 -38.86
CA LYS A 776 7.21 33.94 -39.99
C LYS A 776 7.65 33.44 -41.39
N PRO A 777 7.26 32.24 -41.86
CA PRO A 777 7.61 31.76 -43.20
C PRO A 777 7.01 32.64 -44.32
N ASP A 778 7.81 33.04 -45.32
CA ASP A 778 7.36 33.93 -46.41
C ASP A 778 6.22 33.33 -47.26
N ASP A 779 6.22 32.01 -47.44
CA ASP A 779 5.19 31.28 -48.18
C ASP A 779 3.82 31.40 -47.48
N TRP A 780 3.79 31.31 -46.15
CA TRP A 780 2.57 31.42 -45.34
C TRP A 780 1.99 32.83 -45.33
N LEU A 781 2.85 33.86 -45.38
CA LEU A 781 2.41 35.25 -45.51
C LEU A 781 1.73 35.49 -46.87
N SER A 782 2.26 34.86 -47.92
CA SER A 782 1.68 34.92 -49.26
C SER A 782 0.31 34.23 -49.30
N GLU A 783 0.17 33.07 -48.66
CA GLU A 783 -1.11 32.37 -48.53
C GLU A 783 -2.13 33.18 -47.70
N LEU A 784 -1.72 33.80 -46.59
CA LEU A 784 -2.60 34.67 -45.77
C LEU A 784 -3.16 35.84 -46.56
N ARG A 785 -2.31 36.53 -47.34
CA ARG A 785 -2.73 37.64 -48.22
C ARG A 785 -3.69 37.18 -49.30
N LEU A 786 -3.49 35.97 -49.82
CA LEU A 786 -4.36 35.39 -50.84
C LEU A 786 -5.72 34.99 -50.25
N ALA A 787 -5.75 34.46 -49.02
CA ALA A 787 -6.97 34.02 -48.35
C ALA A 787 -7.93 35.16 -47.96
N VAL A 788 -7.42 36.37 -47.73
CA VAL A 788 -8.24 37.55 -47.36
C VAL A 788 -8.54 38.48 -48.54
N LYS A 789 -7.96 38.21 -49.71
CA LYS A 789 -7.99 39.09 -50.88
C LYS A 789 -9.43 39.48 -51.27
N ASP A 790 -9.62 40.75 -51.61
CA ASP A 790 -10.89 41.34 -52.04
C ASP A 790 -11.95 41.40 -50.92
N GLN A 791 -11.53 41.34 -49.65
CA GLN A 791 -12.40 41.40 -48.48
C GLN A 791 -11.94 42.42 -47.45
N ALA A 792 -12.51 43.63 -47.51
CA ALA A 792 -12.04 44.80 -46.78
C ALA A 792 -11.87 44.60 -45.26
N GLU A 793 -12.78 43.91 -44.57
CA GLU A 793 -12.70 43.69 -43.11
C GLU A 793 -11.61 42.66 -42.72
N LEU A 794 -11.43 41.61 -43.51
CA LEU A 794 -10.36 40.62 -43.29
C LEU A 794 -8.98 41.16 -43.69
N GLU A 795 -8.89 41.94 -44.77
CA GLU A 795 -7.66 42.63 -45.16
C GLU A 795 -7.23 43.64 -44.09
N ALA A 796 -8.18 44.41 -43.55
CA ALA A 796 -7.93 45.34 -42.44
C ALA A 796 -7.52 44.59 -41.17
N SER A 797 -8.17 43.47 -40.84
CA SER A 797 -7.80 42.64 -39.68
C SER A 797 -6.42 41.99 -39.86
N LEU A 798 -6.06 41.47 -41.04
CA LEU A 798 -4.73 40.93 -41.33
C LEU A 798 -3.67 42.04 -41.21
N GLN A 799 -3.93 43.23 -41.75
CA GLN A 799 -3.03 44.37 -41.60
C GLN A 799 -2.87 44.78 -40.13
N SER A 800 -3.96 44.78 -39.35
CA SER A 800 -3.93 45.05 -37.91
C SER A 800 -3.20 43.96 -37.12
N ASN A 801 -3.31 42.68 -37.48
CA ASN A 801 -2.61 41.60 -36.79
C ASN A 801 -1.12 41.55 -37.15
N LEU A 802 -0.76 41.91 -38.39
CA LEU A 802 0.64 42.04 -38.83
C LEU A 802 1.30 43.34 -38.31
N ASN A 803 0.52 44.41 -38.18
CA ASN A 803 0.92 45.73 -37.67
C ASN A 803 -0.09 46.25 -36.63
N PRO A 804 -0.08 45.74 -35.39
CA PRO A 804 -1.02 46.13 -34.34
C PRO A 804 -0.98 47.64 -34.06
N PRO A 805 -2.12 48.37 -34.06
CA PRO A 805 -2.15 49.75 -33.59
C PRO A 805 -1.79 49.79 -32.10
N GLN A 806 -1.17 50.89 -31.67
CA GLN A 806 -0.80 51.14 -30.27
C GLN A 806 -2.07 51.46 -29.45
N GLN A 807 -2.93 50.47 -29.21
CA GLN A 807 -4.04 50.58 -28.27
C GLN A 807 -3.54 50.39 -26.83
N GLU A 808 -4.08 51.17 -25.89
CA GLU A 808 -4.08 50.82 -24.46
C GLU A 808 -4.84 49.51 -24.31
N GLU A 809 -4.09 48.41 -24.32
CA GLU A 809 -4.52 47.07 -23.92
C GLU A 809 -5.33 47.16 -22.61
N ALA A 810 -6.48 46.46 -22.53
CA ALA A 810 -7.24 46.36 -21.27
C ALA A 810 -6.30 45.91 -20.14
N GLY A 811 -6.31 46.59 -18.99
CA GLY A 811 -5.28 46.46 -17.95
C GLY A 811 -4.95 45.02 -17.54
N TRP A 812 -5.93 44.12 -17.50
CA TRP A 812 -5.71 42.71 -17.18
C TRP A 812 -5.03 41.91 -18.32
N GLN A 813 -5.23 42.28 -19.59
CA GLN A 813 -4.54 41.65 -20.74
C GLN A 813 -3.09 42.13 -20.87
N VAL A 814 -2.83 43.41 -20.55
CA VAL A 814 -1.46 43.94 -20.35
C VAL A 814 -0.80 43.18 -19.22
N GLU A 815 -1.45 43.09 -18.07
CA GLU A 815 -0.87 42.47 -16.88
C GLU A 815 -0.67 40.97 -17.09
N HIS A 816 -1.59 40.26 -17.72
CA HIS A 816 -1.46 38.83 -18.00
C HIS A 816 -0.45 38.56 -19.13
N ARG A 817 -0.47 39.29 -20.26
CA ARG A 817 0.56 39.13 -21.30
C ARG A 817 1.91 39.65 -20.87
N ASN A 818 1.99 40.71 -20.07
CA ASN A 818 3.24 41.14 -19.46
C ASN A 818 3.67 40.15 -18.40
N TRP A 819 2.78 39.53 -17.63
CA TRP A 819 3.12 38.49 -16.67
C TRP A 819 3.57 37.21 -17.38
N GLU A 820 2.91 36.77 -18.45
CA GLU A 820 3.29 35.62 -19.27
C GLU A 820 4.55 35.91 -20.10
N ARG A 821 4.68 37.08 -20.71
CA ARG A 821 5.91 37.48 -21.42
C ARG A 821 7.04 37.74 -20.45
N LYS A 822 6.78 38.32 -19.27
CA LYS A 822 7.78 38.49 -18.21
C LYS A 822 8.17 37.12 -17.69
N ARG A 823 7.24 36.21 -17.40
CA ARG A 823 7.51 34.83 -16.95
C ARG A 823 8.19 34.00 -18.04
N ALA A 824 7.81 34.10 -19.30
CA ALA A 824 8.45 33.38 -20.41
C ALA A 824 9.78 34.01 -20.82
N ARG A 825 9.95 35.34 -20.72
CA ARG A 825 11.22 36.03 -20.92
C ARG A 825 12.15 35.81 -19.75
N GLU A 826 11.65 35.81 -18.52
CA GLU A 826 12.36 35.41 -17.31
C GLU A 826 12.73 33.95 -17.43
N GLN A 827 11.83 33.04 -17.81
CA GLN A 827 12.16 31.63 -17.99
C GLN A 827 13.19 31.43 -19.11
N ARG A 828 13.05 32.05 -20.29
CA ARG A 828 14.05 31.98 -21.37
C ARG A 828 15.38 32.64 -20.98
N LYS A 829 15.33 33.76 -20.25
CA LYS A 829 16.51 34.46 -19.75
C LYS A 829 17.20 33.61 -18.68
N THR A 830 16.48 33.12 -17.69
CA THR A 830 16.95 32.19 -16.66
C THR A 830 17.50 30.91 -17.28
N SER A 831 16.86 30.31 -18.30
CA SER A 831 17.41 29.14 -19.00
C SER A 831 18.69 29.47 -19.77
N ARG A 832 18.77 30.64 -20.43
CA ARG A 832 19.99 31.08 -21.12
C ARG A 832 21.11 31.45 -20.16
N ASP A 833 20.80 32.20 -19.12
CA ASP A 833 21.72 32.62 -18.06
C ASP A 833 22.21 31.37 -17.31
N ARG A 834 21.34 30.38 -17.05
CA ARG A 834 21.70 29.06 -16.48
C ARG A 834 22.64 28.29 -17.42
N ALA A 835 22.30 28.17 -18.70
CA ALA A 835 23.15 27.46 -19.67
C ALA A 835 24.52 28.15 -19.88
N ALA A 836 24.55 29.48 -19.93
CA ALA A 836 25.79 30.25 -20.01
C ALA A 836 26.63 30.07 -18.75
N TRP A 837 26.02 30.15 -17.57
CA TRP A 837 26.68 29.92 -16.29
C TRP A 837 27.23 28.49 -16.16
N VAL A 838 26.48 27.47 -16.58
CA VAL A 838 26.95 26.07 -16.65
C VAL A 838 28.18 25.97 -17.55
N SER A 839 28.13 26.55 -18.76
CA SER A 839 29.25 26.54 -19.70
C SER A 839 30.49 27.28 -19.17
N GLU A 840 30.32 28.38 -18.45
CA GLU A 840 31.42 29.11 -17.81
C GLU A 840 32.09 28.28 -16.71
N LEU A 841 31.31 27.58 -15.88
CA LEU A 841 31.84 26.73 -14.82
C LEU A 841 32.56 25.50 -15.40
N GLN A 842 32.03 24.90 -16.47
CA GLN A 842 32.70 23.81 -17.18
C GLN A 842 34.04 24.24 -17.81
N ALA A 843 34.14 25.50 -18.26
CA ALA A 843 35.38 26.04 -18.83
C ALA A 843 36.43 26.40 -17.78
N ASP A 844 36.02 26.72 -16.54
CA ASP A 844 36.93 27.05 -15.42
C ASP A 844 36.42 26.47 -14.08
N PRO A 845 36.52 25.14 -13.86
CA PRO A 845 36.07 24.51 -12.62
C PRO A 845 36.84 25.00 -11.37
N ASP A 846 38.08 25.48 -11.55
CA ASP A 846 38.91 26.04 -10.48
C ASP A 846 38.31 27.31 -9.87
N ARG A 847 37.40 28.01 -10.58
CA ARG A 847 36.61 29.11 -10.01
C ARG A 847 35.76 28.67 -8.82
N VAL A 848 35.33 27.40 -8.79
CA VAL A 848 34.59 26.78 -7.67
C VAL A 848 35.58 26.29 -6.61
N ARG A 849 36.65 25.59 -7.02
CA ARG A 849 37.62 24.99 -6.07
C ARG A 849 38.42 26.04 -5.30
N HIS A 850 38.89 27.08 -5.99
CA HIS A 850 39.80 28.12 -5.48
C HIS A 850 39.40 29.53 -5.98
N PRO A 851 38.29 30.10 -5.49
CA PRO A 851 37.82 31.41 -5.93
C PRO A 851 38.83 32.52 -5.59
N LYS A 852 39.32 33.24 -6.62
CA LYS A 852 40.43 34.22 -6.55
C LYS A 852 40.18 35.46 -5.66
N SER A 853 39.00 35.62 -5.06
CA SER A 853 38.56 36.86 -4.37
C SER A 853 37.83 36.64 -3.04
N VAL A 854 37.89 35.45 -2.45
CA VAL A 854 37.07 35.07 -1.28
C VAL A 854 37.97 34.65 -0.12
N ALA A 855 37.74 35.23 1.06
CA ALA A 855 38.46 34.83 2.27
C ALA A 855 38.04 33.41 2.72
N PRO A 856 38.94 32.63 3.34
CA PRO A 856 38.57 31.32 3.90
C PRO A 856 37.36 31.43 4.83
N GLY A 857 36.34 30.58 4.64
CA GLY A 857 35.09 30.59 5.41
C GLY A 857 33.98 31.49 4.84
N GLN A 858 34.19 32.12 3.67
CA GLN A 858 33.12 32.78 2.90
C GLN A 858 32.68 31.92 1.70
N MET A 859 31.46 32.15 1.23
CA MET A 859 30.84 31.38 0.14
C MET A 859 30.57 32.29 -1.06
N THR A 860 30.80 31.79 -2.28
CA THR A 860 30.46 32.51 -3.53
C THR A 860 28.99 32.26 -3.92
N ASN A 861 28.49 33.07 -4.86
CA ASN A 861 27.21 32.76 -5.50
C ASN A 861 27.27 31.45 -6.30
N ASP A 862 28.42 31.08 -6.86
CA ASP A 862 28.58 29.81 -7.56
C ASP A 862 28.39 28.62 -6.59
N HIS A 863 28.99 28.68 -5.40
CA HIS A 863 28.77 27.66 -4.35
C HIS A 863 27.30 27.60 -3.92
N LEU A 864 26.63 28.75 -3.74
CA LEU A 864 25.21 28.79 -3.40
C LEU A 864 24.35 28.13 -4.48
N HIS A 865 24.54 28.52 -5.74
CA HIS A 865 23.73 28.00 -6.84
C HIS A 865 23.99 26.51 -7.08
N LEU A 866 25.23 26.03 -6.90
CA LEU A 866 25.54 24.60 -6.95
C LEU A 866 24.89 23.85 -5.78
N LEU A 867 24.96 24.38 -4.56
CA LEU A 867 24.30 23.80 -3.38
C LEU A 867 22.77 23.69 -3.56
N LEU A 868 22.16 24.67 -4.21
CA LEU A 868 20.73 24.66 -4.57
C LEU A 868 20.40 23.70 -5.73
N SER A 869 21.40 23.27 -6.50
CA SER A 869 21.25 22.37 -7.65
C SER A 869 21.46 20.89 -7.29
N VAL A 870 22.02 20.58 -6.11
CA VAL A 870 22.07 19.21 -5.57
C VAL A 870 20.67 18.80 -5.14
N ASN A 871 20.05 17.86 -5.88
CA ASN A 871 18.71 17.37 -5.57
C ASN A 871 18.74 16.34 -4.42
N GLY A 872 17.74 16.40 -3.53
CA GLY A 872 17.57 15.50 -2.39
C GLY A 872 16.11 15.53 -1.89
N GLU A 873 15.75 14.66 -0.95
CA GLU A 873 14.41 14.53 -0.33
C GLU A 873 13.95 15.82 0.40
N GLY A 874 13.65 16.89 -0.35
CA GLY A 874 13.26 18.19 0.21
C GLY A 874 14.37 18.90 1.00
N TRP A 875 13.99 19.97 1.72
CA TRP A 875 14.86 20.70 2.65
C TRP A 875 14.79 20.13 4.08
N THR A 876 14.37 18.88 4.23
CA THR A 876 14.09 18.28 5.54
C THR A 876 15.35 18.04 6.35
N ARG A 877 16.52 17.80 5.73
CA ARG A 877 17.84 17.78 6.39
C ARG A 877 18.90 18.36 5.47
N TYR A 878 19.91 19.02 6.04
CA TYR A 878 21.00 19.64 5.30
C TYR A 878 22.07 18.64 4.88
N ASP A 879 22.43 17.68 5.76
CA ASP A 879 23.40 16.63 5.43
C ASP A 879 22.98 15.69 4.29
N ALA A 880 21.67 15.55 4.02
CA ALA A 880 21.13 14.83 2.87
C ALA A 880 21.56 15.41 1.51
N ARG A 881 22.20 16.59 1.48
CA ARG A 881 22.79 17.20 0.29
C ARG A 881 24.28 16.93 0.12
N SER A 882 24.83 15.94 0.83
CA SER A 882 26.21 15.46 0.61
C SER A 882 26.40 14.77 -0.75
N ASN A 883 25.33 14.42 -1.48
CA ASN A 883 25.42 13.75 -2.78
C ASN A 883 25.85 14.69 -3.93
N TRP A 884 27.09 15.18 -3.86
CA TRP A 884 27.70 16.08 -4.83
C TRP A 884 27.76 15.48 -6.25
N ARG A 885 27.77 14.14 -6.39
CA ARG A 885 27.73 13.44 -7.68
C ARG A 885 26.47 13.76 -8.49
N PHE A 886 25.39 14.23 -7.87
CA PHE A 886 24.20 14.71 -8.58
C PHE A 886 24.51 15.86 -9.57
N LEU A 887 25.54 16.66 -9.29
CA LEU A 887 25.94 17.76 -10.16
C LEU A 887 26.59 17.28 -11.47
N GLU A 888 27.06 16.03 -11.54
CA GLU A 888 27.79 15.51 -12.71
C GLU A 888 26.95 15.58 -14.00
N ALA A 889 25.65 15.29 -13.92
CA ALA A 889 24.77 15.22 -15.09
C ALA A 889 24.54 16.59 -15.78
N GLU A 890 24.49 17.68 -15.02
CA GLU A 890 24.27 19.04 -15.57
C GLU A 890 25.60 19.82 -15.73
N PHE A 891 26.54 19.64 -14.80
CA PHE A 891 27.75 20.47 -14.70
C PHE A 891 29.04 19.75 -15.12
N GLY A 892 29.02 18.41 -15.28
CA GLY A 892 30.21 17.61 -15.54
C GLY A 892 31.02 17.28 -14.29
N THR A 893 31.86 16.24 -14.38
CA THR A 893 32.62 15.67 -13.26
C THR A 893 33.57 16.68 -12.62
N ASP A 894 34.31 17.46 -13.41
CA ASP A 894 35.32 18.40 -12.89
C ASP A 894 34.72 19.51 -12.01
N VAL A 895 33.51 19.99 -12.35
CA VAL A 895 32.79 21.01 -11.57
C VAL A 895 32.22 20.40 -10.30
N ALA A 896 31.67 19.18 -10.38
CA ALA A 896 31.15 18.44 -9.24
C ALA A 896 32.24 18.13 -8.21
N GLU A 897 33.42 17.68 -8.65
CA GLU A 897 34.58 17.46 -7.78
C GLU A 897 35.10 18.77 -7.17
N SER A 898 35.08 19.86 -7.94
CA SER A 898 35.48 21.18 -7.44
C SER A 898 34.52 21.71 -6.38
N PHE A 899 33.22 21.44 -6.50
CA PHE A 899 32.23 21.72 -5.44
C PHE A 899 32.49 20.88 -4.18
N ARG A 900 32.73 19.57 -4.35
CA ARG A 900 33.07 18.64 -3.25
C ARG A 900 34.25 19.17 -2.43
N ASP A 901 35.35 19.50 -3.12
CA ASP A 901 36.59 19.94 -2.48
C ASP A 901 36.44 21.32 -1.82
N ALA A 902 35.69 22.24 -2.45
CA ALA A 902 35.37 23.54 -1.88
C ALA A 902 34.51 23.43 -0.61
N ALA A 903 33.50 22.56 -0.62
CA ALA A 903 32.64 22.30 0.53
C ALA A 903 33.43 21.68 1.69
N ALA A 904 34.21 20.62 1.43
CA ALA A 904 35.05 19.94 2.43
C ALA A 904 36.10 20.89 3.05
N GLY A 905 36.65 21.82 2.27
CA GLY A 905 37.56 22.85 2.79
C GLY A 905 36.87 23.94 3.64
N HIS A 906 35.56 24.19 3.42
CA HIS A 906 34.87 25.34 3.99
C HIS A 906 34.61 25.23 5.50
N TRP A 907 34.20 24.05 6.00
CA TRP A 907 33.75 23.89 7.38
C TRP A 907 34.85 24.15 8.43
N ARG A 908 36.12 23.92 8.08
CA ARG A 908 37.29 24.22 8.92
C ARG A 908 37.57 25.70 9.08
N HIS A 909 37.05 26.55 8.21
CA HIS A 909 37.24 28.00 8.26
C HIS A 909 35.98 28.74 8.73
N TYR A 910 34.80 28.25 8.38
CA TYR A 910 33.54 28.84 8.82
C TYR A 910 33.40 28.84 10.36
N GLN A 911 32.92 29.94 10.93
CA GLN A 911 32.80 30.12 12.37
C GLN A 911 31.32 30.05 12.77
N VAL A 912 30.91 28.90 13.32
CA VAL A 912 29.52 28.67 13.70
C VAL A 912 29.18 29.51 14.92
N PRO A 913 28.20 30.43 14.83
CA PRO A 913 27.72 31.15 15.99
C PRO A 913 26.84 30.18 16.83
N LEU A 914 26.96 30.20 18.16
CA LEU A 914 26.15 29.33 19.04
C LEU A 914 25.13 30.16 19.85
N PRO A 915 23.92 29.64 20.10
CA PRO A 915 22.96 30.30 20.98
C PRO A 915 23.52 30.59 22.37
N SER A 916 24.33 29.69 22.93
CA SER A 916 25.04 29.92 24.21
C SER A 916 26.01 31.11 24.20
N GLU A 917 26.38 31.59 23.02
CA GLU A 917 27.26 32.74 22.80
C GLU A 917 26.48 34.00 22.36
N GLY A 918 25.14 33.96 22.41
CA GLY A 918 24.26 35.09 22.06
C GLY A 918 23.84 35.14 20.59
N ALA A 919 23.98 34.04 19.84
CA ALA A 919 23.58 33.98 18.43
C ALA A 919 22.06 33.85 18.22
N ASP A 920 21.54 34.52 17.19
CA ASP A 920 20.15 34.37 16.75
C ASP A 920 19.91 33.01 16.06
N ARG A 921 18.70 32.46 16.26
CA ARG A 921 18.19 31.22 15.63
C ARG A 921 17.17 31.49 14.51
N SER A 922 16.74 32.73 14.32
CA SER A 922 15.68 33.10 13.36
C SER A 922 16.09 32.97 11.88
N SER A 923 17.40 32.82 11.60
CA SER A 923 17.91 32.68 10.25
C SER A 923 19.05 31.65 10.17
N ILE A 924 19.08 30.89 9.07
CA ILE A 924 20.11 29.89 8.78
C ILE A 924 20.85 30.36 7.52
N PRO A 925 22.09 30.89 7.64
CA PRO A 925 22.86 31.33 6.49
C PRO A 925 23.24 30.15 5.60
N TYR A 926 23.19 30.31 4.27
CA TYR A 926 23.60 29.24 3.35
C TYR A 926 25.07 28.82 3.48
N ALA A 927 25.94 29.72 3.98
CA ALA A 927 27.33 29.35 4.30
C ALA A 927 27.42 28.31 5.42
N LEU A 928 26.50 28.35 6.41
CA LEU A 928 26.39 27.32 7.45
C LEU A 928 25.93 25.98 6.86
N VAL A 929 24.93 26.01 5.97
CA VAL A 929 24.47 24.81 5.23
C VAL A 929 25.59 24.22 4.39
N PHE A 930 26.35 25.06 3.68
CA PHE A 930 27.49 24.64 2.86
C PHE A 930 28.60 24.00 3.70
N ALA A 931 28.86 24.53 4.90
CA ALA A 931 29.78 23.90 5.85
C ALA A 931 29.28 22.54 6.37
N LEU A 932 27.99 22.42 6.71
CA LEU A 932 27.38 21.15 7.14
C LEU A 932 27.49 20.07 6.05
N VAL A 933 27.18 20.43 4.81
CA VAL A 933 27.33 19.56 3.65
C VAL A 933 28.79 19.17 3.44
N GLY A 934 29.72 20.13 3.53
CA GLY A 934 31.15 19.87 3.41
C GLY A 934 31.68 18.89 4.46
N LEU A 935 31.24 19.04 5.71
CA LEU A 935 31.60 18.13 6.80
C LEU A 935 31.03 16.72 6.58
N ALA A 936 29.79 16.60 6.09
CA ALA A 936 29.18 15.32 5.75
C ALA A 936 29.90 14.63 4.58
N ILE A 937 30.22 15.36 3.51
CA ILE A 937 30.98 14.87 2.36
C ILE A 937 32.33 14.29 2.80
N GLU A 938 33.09 15.05 3.60
CA GLU A 938 34.42 14.61 4.01
C GLU A 938 34.36 13.38 4.93
N ALA A 939 33.36 13.33 5.82
CA ALA A 939 33.12 12.19 6.69
C ALA A 939 32.74 10.91 5.93
N GLU A 940 32.04 11.03 4.80
CA GLU A 940 31.65 9.90 3.94
C GLU A 940 32.79 9.43 3.03
N GLU A 941 33.54 10.37 2.43
CA GLU A 941 34.57 10.05 1.41
C GLU A 941 35.95 9.73 2.02
N THR A 942 36.20 10.06 3.31
CA THR A 942 37.49 9.81 3.97
C THR A 942 37.40 8.65 4.98
N PRO A 943 37.94 7.45 4.67
CA PRO A 943 37.79 6.26 5.51
C PRO A 943 38.26 6.40 6.98
N ASP A 944 39.29 7.21 7.23
CA ASP A 944 39.85 7.45 8.58
C ASP A 944 39.49 8.86 9.12
N PHE A 945 38.42 9.48 8.62
CA PHE A 945 38.08 10.88 8.94
C PHE A 945 38.12 11.17 10.45
N TYR A 946 37.37 10.38 11.23
CA TYR A 946 37.21 10.57 12.66
C TYR A 946 38.52 10.40 13.46
N ASP A 947 39.46 9.58 12.95
CA ASP A 947 40.76 9.32 13.57
C ASP A 947 41.80 10.41 13.28
N LYS A 948 41.69 11.08 12.13
CA LYS A 948 42.65 12.09 11.67
C LYS A 948 42.36 13.49 12.20
N LEU A 949 41.16 13.75 12.70
CA LEU A 949 40.80 15.04 13.27
C LEU A 949 41.61 15.36 14.53
N THR A 950 42.22 16.54 14.55
CA THR A 950 42.85 17.06 15.76
C THR A 950 41.79 17.42 16.81
N PRO A 951 42.13 17.49 18.12
CA PRO A 951 41.19 17.90 19.15
C PRO A 951 40.51 19.26 18.88
N GLN A 952 41.23 20.21 18.26
CA GLN A 952 40.69 21.52 17.88
C GLN A 952 39.69 21.43 16.72
N GLU A 953 39.96 20.59 15.73
CA GLU A 953 39.03 20.36 14.62
C GLU A 953 37.79 19.59 15.07
N ALA A 954 37.94 18.62 15.98
CA ALA A 954 36.82 17.91 16.59
C ALA A 954 35.94 18.88 17.42
N GLU A 955 36.55 19.76 18.23
CA GLU A 955 35.82 20.80 18.95
C GLU A 955 35.05 21.72 17.99
N LYS A 956 35.67 22.08 16.86
CA LYS A 956 35.02 22.89 15.82
C LYS A 956 33.86 22.15 15.14
N ALA A 957 34.02 20.86 14.83
CA ALA A 957 32.96 20.04 14.25
C ALA A 957 31.73 19.94 15.18
N PHE A 958 31.92 19.72 16.48
CA PHE A 958 30.81 19.66 17.43
C PHE A 958 30.01 20.96 17.56
N ARG A 959 30.55 22.12 17.15
CA ARG A 959 29.77 23.38 17.12
C ARG A 959 28.65 23.36 16.08
N TYR A 960 28.69 22.47 15.10
CA TYR A 960 27.66 22.33 14.07
C TYR A 960 26.46 21.49 14.53
N LEU A 961 26.56 20.81 15.68
CA LEU A 961 25.60 19.80 16.15
C LEU A 961 24.14 20.26 16.07
N THR A 962 23.86 21.45 16.60
CA THR A 962 22.51 21.98 16.81
C THR A 962 22.03 22.86 15.66
N ARG A 963 22.74 22.85 14.54
CA ARG A 963 22.45 23.66 13.36
C ARG A 963 21.84 22.87 12.21
N GLU A 964 21.66 21.57 12.40
CA GLU A 964 20.85 20.72 11.52
C GLU A 964 19.36 20.98 11.75
N LEU A 965 18.53 20.83 10.70
CA LEU A 965 17.13 21.27 10.75
C LEU A 965 16.22 20.32 11.54
N ASN A 966 16.45 19.02 11.44
CA ASN A 966 15.62 17.98 12.05
C ASN A 966 16.52 16.92 12.72
N GLY A 967 16.91 17.19 13.96
CA GLY A 967 17.76 16.31 14.76
C GLY A 967 19.25 16.53 14.54
N PHE A 968 20.04 15.44 14.61
CA PHE A 968 21.50 15.51 14.51
C PHE A 968 22.05 15.05 13.16
N PRO A 969 23.19 15.62 12.72
CA PRO A 969 23.92 15.14 11.55
C PRO A 969 24.40 13.68 11.69
N ARG A 970 24.47 12.94 10.58
CA ARG A 970 24.89 11.51 10.57
C ARG A 970 26.29 11.27 11.14
N TRP A 971 27.21 12.23 10.98
CA TRP A 971 28.59 12.12 11.47
C TRP A 971 28.72 12.31 12.99
N PHE A 972 27.66 12.74 13.69
CA PHE A 972 27.71 13.08 15.12
C PHE A 972 28.10 11.87 15.99
N GLU A 973 27.38 10.76 15.87
CA GLU A 973 27.60 9.59 16.73
C GLU A 973 28.99 8.95 16.54
N PRO A 974 29.49 8.69 15.31
CA PRO A 974 30.86 8.19 15.11
C PRO A 974 31.93 9.14 15.68
N LEU A 975 31.77 10.45 15.49
CA LEU A 975 32.70 11.44 16.02
C LEU A 975 32.67 11.50 17.56
N TYR A 976 31.47 11.43 18.14
CA TYR A 976 31.27 11.39 19.59
C TYR A 976 31.96 10.19 20.22
N ARG A 977 31.76 8.98 19.67
CA ARG A 977 32.40 7.75 20.18
C ARG A 977 33.93 7.84 20.16
N ARG A 978 34.51 8.59 19.22
CA ARG A 978 35.97 8.76 19.11
C ARG A 978 36.56 9.85 20.01
N HIS A 979 35.83 10.96 20.18
CA HIS A 979 36.25 12.16 20.94
C HIS A 979 35.25 12.50 22.06
N ARG A 980 34.88 11.48 22.85
CA ARG A 980 33.80 11.51 23.84
C ARG A 980 33.84 12.71 24.78
N ASP A 981 34.99 13.00 25.40
CA ASP A 981 35.13 14.11 26.36
C ASP A 981 34.88 15.48 25.72
N ILE A 982 35.28 15.65 24.45
CA ILE A 982 35.07 16.91 23.71
C ILE A 982 33.59 17.04 23.31
N GLY A 983 33.02 15.97 22.77
CA GLY A 983 31.61 15.93 22.37
C GLY A 983 30.66 16.15 23.55
N LEU A 984 30.90 15.47 24.67
CA LEU A 984 30.08 15.59 25.88
C LEU A 984 30.10 17.03 26.44
N ARG A 985 31.27 17.67 26.49
CA ARG A 985 31.36 19.08 26.90
C ARG A 985 30.58 20.02 25.97
N ALA A 986 30.62 19.77 24.66
CA ALA A 986 29.88 20.57 23.69
C ALA A 986 28.36 20.44 23.87
N VAL A 987 27.87 19.20 24.06
CA VAL A 987 26.46 18.92 24.34
C VAL A 987 26.03 19.57 25.66
N ILE A 988 26.76 19.33 26.76
CA ILE A 988 26.42 19.85 28.09
C ILE A 988 26.36 21.38 28.08
N ARG A 989 27.25 22.06 27.34
CA ARG A 989 27.24 23.53 27.25
C ARG A 989 25.91 24.05 26.67
N GLU A 990 25.47 23.52 25.53
CA GLU A 990 24.22 23.95 24.90
C GLU A 990 22.99 23.50 25.69
N LEU A 991 23.03 22.30 26.27
CA LEU A 991 21.97 21.76 27.13
C LEU A 991 21.77 22.63 28.38
N THR A 992 22.86 23.00 29.06
CA THR A 992 22.82 23.87 30.26
C THR A 992 22.24 25.23 29.88
N TRP A 993 22.68 25.80 28.76
CA TRP A 993 22.15 27.07 28.27
C TRP A 993 20.65 27.00 27.97
N GLU A 994 20.17 25.93 27.32
CA GLU A 994 18.73 25.74 27.05
C GLU A 994 17.93 25.70 28.35
N LEU A 995 18.41 24.97 29.36
CA LEU A 995 17.75 24.88 30.68
C LEU A 995 17.73 26.23 31.39
N GLU A 996 18.81 27.02 31.34
CA GLU A 996 18.86 28.36 31.91
C GLU A 996 17.89 29.32 31.20
N ALA A 997 17.90 29.31 29.87
CA ALA A 997 17.08 30.20 29.04
C ALA A 997 15.57 29.90 29.16
N THR A 998 15.21 28.64 29.41
CA THR A 998 13.80 28.18 29.54
C THR A 998 13.30 28.14 30.98
N SER A 999 14.15 28.41 31.96
CA SER A 999 13.80 28.33 33.39
C SER A 999 12.56 29.16 33.81
N SER A 1000 12.19 30.18 33.03
CA SER A 1000 11.01 31.04 33.25
C SER A 1000 10.21 31.32 31.97
N GLY A 1001 10.48 30.62 30.86
CA GLY A 1001 9.89 30.86 29.54
C GLY A 1001 9.41 29.58 28.86
N PRO A 1002 8.73 29.67 27.69
CA PRO A 1002 8.31 28.49 26.94
C PRO A 1002 9.53 27.69 26.46
N ALA A 1003 9.39 26.37 26.31
CA ALA A 1003 10.42 25.54 25.71
C ALA A 1003 10.76 26.01 24.29
N ILE A 1004 12.05 25.93 23.92
CA ILE A 1004 12.56 26.49 22.66
C ILE A 1004 12.84 25.42 21.60
N ASN A 1005 12.43 24.16 21.85
CA ASN A 1005 12.66 22.97 21.02
C ASN A 1005 14.05 23.02 20.34
N TYR A 1006 15.08 22.77 21.12
CA TYR A 1006 16.48 22.83 20.71
C TYR A 1006 17.17 21.49 20.99
N ILE A 1007 18.34 21.49 21.65
CA ILE A 1007 19.17 20.32 21.81
C ILE A 1007 18.51 19.23 22.65
N LEU A 1008 17.73 19.61 23.69
CA LEU A 1008 17.06 18.64 24.55
C LEU A 1008 16.04 17.79 23.78
N SER A 1009 15.19 18.42 22.96
CA SER A 1009 14.23 17.71 22.13
C SER A 1009 14.92 16.81 21.09
N ASP A 1010 15.98 17.30 20.45
CA ASP A 1010 16.74 16.50 19.47
C ASP A 1010 17.40 15.28 20.11
N ILE A 1011 17.92 15.42 21.33
CA ILE A 1011 18.45 14.29 22.10
C ILE A 1011 17.39 13.22 22.32
N VAL A 1012 16.18 13.61 22.75
CA VAL A 1012 15.09 12.66 23.01
C VAL A 1012 14.69 11.84 21.77
N HIS A 1013 14.68 12.46 20.59
CA HIS A 1013 14.17 11.81 19.38
C HIS A 1013 15.27 11.17 18.53
N HIS A 1014 16.53 11.62 18.64
CA HIS A 1014 17.58 11.28 17.67
C HIS A 1014 18.90 10.81 18.29
N ALA A 1015 19.08 10.87 19.62
CA ALA A 1015 20.31 10.41 20.28
C ALA A 1015 20.08 9.66 21.60
N PRO A 1016 19.30 8.56 21.62
CA PRO A 1016 19.09 7.76 22.83
C PRO A 1016 20.38 7.15 23.40
N TRP A 1017 21.37 6.87 22.54
CA TRP A 1017 22.69 6.38 22.94
C TRP A 1017 23.48 7.36 23.83
N LEU A 1018 23.06 8.64 23.92
CA LEU A 1018 23.71 9.67 24.73
C LEU A 1018 23.16 9.75 26.16
N TYR A 1019 22.00 9.13 26.43
CA TYR A 1019 21.25 9.31 27.69
C TYR A 1019 22.08 9.03 28.94
N ALA A 1020 22.83 7.93 28.96
CA ALA A 1020 23.66 7.55 30.10
C ALA A 1020 24.74 8.60 30.45
N ASP A 1021 25.25 9.32 29.46
CA ASP A 1021 26.33 10.30 29.64
C ASP A 1021 25.82 11.66 30.12
N ILE A 1022 24.58 12.02 29.78
CA ILE A 1022 23.97 13.31 30.17
C ILE A 1022 23.07 13.21 31.40
N ALA A 1023 22.52 12.02 31.70
CA ALA A 1023 21.62 11.81 32.84
C ALA A 1023 22.22 12.29 34.18
N PRO A 1024 23.51 12.09 34.51
CA PRO A 1024 24.08 12.62 35.75
C PRO A 1024 24.03 14.15 35.86
N THR A 1025 24.22 14.87 34.75
CA THR A 1025 24.15 16.34 34.72
C THR A 1025 22.72 16.83 34.90
N LEU A 1026 21.76 16.19 34.23
CA LEU A 1026 20.34 16.50 34.36
C LEU A 1026 19.80 16.19 35.76
N LEU A 1027 20.24 15.08 36.36
CA LEU A 1027 19.89 14.73 37.73
C LEU A 1027 20.41 15.76 38.72
N ALA A 1028 21.69 16.13 38.62
CA ALA A 1028 22.28 17.16 39.48
C ALA A 1028 21.52 18.49 39.35
N TRP A 1029 21.09 18.85 38.13
CA TRP A 1029 20.26 20.04 37.90
C TRP A 1029 18.93 19.99 38.66
N LEU A 1030 18.27 18.83 38.68
CA LEU A 1030 17.02 18.62 39.40
C LEU A 1030 17.23 18.51 40.92
N GLU A 1031 18.32 17.92 41.40
CA GLU A 1031 18.66 17.84 42.83
C GLU A 1031 18.97 19.24 43.40
N ASP A 1032 19.61 20.10 42.61
CA ASP A 1032 19.94 21.49 42.96
C ASP A 1032 18.69 22.40 43.13
N GLY A 1033 17.49 21.90 42.88
CA GLY A 1033 16.27 22.71 43.04
C GLY A 1033 16.00 23.70 41.90
N LYS A 1034 16.75 23.64 40.79
CA LYS A 1034 16.64 24.61 39.68
C LYS A 1034 15.31 24.46 38.94
N ALA A 1035 14.76 25.59 38.49
CA ALA A 1035 13.49 25.62 37.75
C ALA A 1035 13.66 25.02 36.34
N VAL A 1036 12.66 24.26 35.90
CA VAL A 1036 12.56 23.65 34.57
C VAL A 1036 11.12 23.83 34.08
N CYS A 1037 10.93 24.23 32.82
CA CYS A 1037 9.59 24.31 32.24
C CYS A 1037 8.98 22.92 31.98
N ASP A 1038 7.68 22.88 31.76
CA ASP A 1038 6.90 21.64 31.69
C ASP A 1038 7.30 20.70 30.55
N GLU A 1039 7.53 21.23 29.36
CA GLU A 1039 7.95 20.45 28.19
C GLU A 1039 9.38 19.91 28.37
N ASN A 1040 10.30 20.72 28.90
CA ASN A 1040 11.68 20.27 29.15
C ASN A 1040 11.73 19.22 30.26
N LEU A 1041 10.88 19.32 31.28
CA LEU A 1041 10.79 18.31 32.32
C LEU A 1041 10.39 16.95 31.72
N ASN A 1042 9.41 16.89 30.82
CA ASN A 1042 9.03 15.65 30.14
C ASN A 1042 10.23 15.02 29.39
N SER A 1043 10.98 15.85 28.65
CA SER A 1043 12.18 15.40 27.93
C SER A 1043 13.27 14.89 28.88
N ILE A 1044 13.54 15.58 29.98
CA ILE A 1044 14.50 15.15 31.01
C ILE A 1044 14.06 13.82 31.63
N LEU A 1045 12.79 13.70 32.03
CA LEU A 1045 12.27 12.48 32.64
C LEU A 1045 12.39 11.28 31.68
N THR A 1046 12.13 11.49 30.38
CA THR A 1046 12.31 10.45 29.35
C THR A 1046 13.75 9.95 29.29
N ILE A 1047 14.72 10.87 29.28
CA ILE A 1047 16.16 10.55 29.27
C ILE A 1047 16.54 9.77 30.53
N MET A 1048 16.09 10.24 31.69
CA MET A 1048 16.46 9.65 32.97
C MET A 1048 15.83 8.28 33.21
N GLN A 1049 14.56 8.09 32.83
CA GLN A 1049 13.89 6.79 32.91
C GLN A 1049 14.63 5.73 32.09
N SER A 1050 15.13 6.10 30.91
CA SER A 1050 15.90 5.22 30.02
C SER A 1050 17.32 4.93 30.53
N ALA A 1051 17.91 5.86 31.29
CA ALA A 1051 19.24 5.69 31.89
C ALA A 1051 19.24 4.86 33.19
N ASP A 1052 18.06 4.49 33.68
CA ASP A 1052 17.84 3.63 34.85
C ASP A 1052 18.51 4.09 36.17
N ASP A 1053 18.41 5.39 36.51
CA ASP A 1053 18.99 5.91 37.75
C ASP A 1053 18.06 5.70 38.97
N ASP A 1054 18.51 4.87 39.93
CA ASP A 1054 17.81 4.54 41.17
C ASP A 1054 17.40 5.75 42.04
N ARG A 1055 18.03 6.92 41.84
CA ARG A 1055 17.72 8.14 42.61
C ARG A 1055 16.43 8.82 42.18
N LEU A 1056 15.87 8.46 41.02
CA LEU A 1056 14.66 9.06 40.47
C LEU A 1056 13.43 8.91 41.38
N GLU A 1057 13.24 7.75 42.00
CA GLU A 1057 12.10 7.52 42.89
C GLU A 1057 12.16 8.46 44.11
N ALA A 1058 13.33 8.52 44.76
CA ALA A 1058 13.56 9.39 45.90
C ALA A 1058 13.38 10.87 45.54
N LEU A 1059 13.86 11.29 44.37
CA LEU A 1059 13.69 12.65 43.85
C LEU A 1059 12.21 12.97 43.58
N ALA A 1060 11.47 12.08 42.92
CA ALA A 1060 10.05 12.26 42.64
C ALA A 1060 9.24 12.44 43.93
N ARG A 1061 9.48 11.58 44.93
CA ARG A 1061 8.83 11.69 46.26
C ARG A 1061 9.18 12.99 46.97
N SER A 1062 10.45 13.38 46.96
CA SER A 1062 10.90 14.66 47.51
C SER A 1062 10.19 15.84 46.87
N ARG A 1063 10.11 15.88 45.52
CA ARG A 1063 9.44 16.95 44.77
C ARG A 1063 7.93 17.02 45.03
N ILE A 1064 7.25 15.87 45.12
CA ILE A 1064 5.82 15.81 45.48
C ILE A 1064 5.57 16.44 46.86
N THR A 1065 6.47 16.21 47.83
CA THR A 1065 6.33 16.75 49.19
C THR A 1065 6.75 18.21 49.34
N ALA A 1066 7.78 18.64 48.61
CA ALA A 1066 8.34 19.99 48.72
C ALA A 1066 7.41 21.07 48.14
N GLU A 1067 6.62 20.73 47.12
CA GLU A 1067 5.71 21.66 46.44
C GLU A 1067 4.27 21.13 46.39
N PRO A 1068 3.50 21.22 47.50
CA PRO A 1068 2.16 20.64 47.60
C PRO A 1068 1.15 21.17 46.56
N ASN A 1069 1.38 22.35 45.99
CA ASN A 1069 0.52 22.94 44.94
C ASN A 1069 1.26 23.17 43.62
N GLY A 1070 2.38 22.49 43.40
CA GLY A 1070 3.19 22.64 42.18
C GLY A 1070 2.48 22.12 40.93
N PRO A 1071 2.53 22.82 39.78
CA PRO A 1071 1.90 22.38 38.53
C PRO A 1071 2.52 21.09 37.95
N GLN A 1072 3.74 20.74 38.36
CA GLN A 1072 4.47 19.57 37.87
C GLN A 1072 4.21 18.28 38.67
N ARG A 1073 3.41 18.34 39.74
CA ARG A 1073 3.09 17.17 40.57
C ARG A 1073 2.57 15.97 39.77
N PRO A 1074 1.67 16.09 38.78
CA PRO A 1074 1.23 14.94 37.98
C PRO A 1074 2.37 14.17 37.33
N ARG A 1075 3.41 14.87 36.86
CA ARG A 1075 4.59 14.28 36.20
C ARG A 1075 5.46 13.51 37.19
N TRP A 1076 5.66 14.06 38.39
CA TRP A 1076 6.40 13.37 39.45
C TRP A 1076 5.66 12.13 39.95
N TYR A 1077 4.32 12.15 40.02
CA TYR A 1077 3.54 10.94 40.28
C TYR A 1077 3.71 9.90 39.17
N ALA A 1078 3.76 10.31 37.90
CA ALA A 1078 4.00 9.39 36.79
C ALA A 1078 5.36 8.67 36.94
N VAL A 1079 6.42 9.39 37.31
CA VAL A 1079 7.74 8.80 37.60
C VAL A 1079 7.67 7.81 38.77
N TRP A 1080 7.00 8.19 39.87
CA TRP A 1080 6.88 7.32 41.04
C TRP A 1080 6.09 6.05 40.72
N VAL A 1081 4.97 6.15 40.00
CA VAL A 1081 4.19 4.99 39.53
C VAL A 1081 5.00 4.12 38.56
N GLY A 1082 5.85 4.72 37.73
CA GLY A 1082 6.78 4.01 36.84
C GLY A 1082 7.77 3.11 37.58
N ARG A 1083 8.12 3.46 38.83
CA ARG A 1083 9.21 2.86 39.62
C ARG A 1083 8.76 2.05 40.83
N ASP A 1084 7.70 2.46 41.51
CA ASP A 1084 7.13 1.78 42.69
C ASP A 1084 5.59 1.90 42.62
N PRO A 1085 4.94 1.19 41.66
CA PRO A 1085 3.51 1.27 41.48
C PRO A 1085 2.72 0.82 42.73
N GLU A 1086 3.27 -0.09 43.53
CA GLU A 1086 2.59 -0.64 44.71
C GLU A 1086 2.31 0.42 45.77
N GLN A 1087 3.27 1.32 46.04
CA GLN A 1087 3.07 2.43 46.98
C GLN A 1087 2.52 3.69 46.29
N ALA A 1088 2.89 3.94 45.03
CA ALA A 1088 2.54 5.17 44.34
C ALA A 1088 1.07 5.23 43.91
N ILE A 1089 0.46 4.12 43.47
CA ILE A 1089 -0.93 4.11 43.01
C ILE A 1089 -1.90 4.48 44.16
N PRO A 1090 -1.81 3.90 45.37
CA PRO A 1090 -2.63 4.33 46.51
C PRO A 1090 -2.42 5.80 46.88
N ALA A 1091 -1.18 6.29 46.83
CA ALA A 1091 -0.86 7.68 47.13
C ALA A 1091 -1.45 8.64 46.08
N LEU A 1092 -1.41 8.29 44.80
CA LEU A 1092 -2.05 9.03 43.72
C LEU A 1092 -3.57 9.06 43.89
N GLN A 1093 -4.17 7.93 44.24
CA GLN A 1093 -5.61 7.85 44.47
C GLN A 1093 -6.04 8.77 45.62
N ALA A 1094 -5.32 8.74 46.75
CA ALA A 1094 -5.60 9.61 47.89
C ALA A 1094 -5.47 11.11 47.54
N GLU A 1095 -4.51 11.45 46.69
CA GLU A 1095 -4.31 12.80 46.18
C GLU A 1095 -5.49 13.26 45.31
N LEU A 1096 -5.90 12.44 44.33
CA LEU A 1096 -7.04 12.73 43.45
C LEU A 1096 -8.37 12.81 44.22
N ASP A 1097 -8.57 11.97 45.23
CA ASP A 1097 -9.75 11.99 46.11
C ASP A 1097 -9.80 13.24 47.00
N GLY A 1098 -8.66 13.87 47.29
CA GLY A 1098 -8.56 15.12 48.06
C GLY A 1098 -8.84 16.39 47.25
N MET A 1099 -8.94 16.30 45.92
CA MET A 1099 -9.13 17.44 45.02
C MET A 1099 -10.59 17.65 44.60
N ALA A 1100 -10.92 18.86 44.15
CA ALA A 1100 -12.16 19.11 43.41
C ALA A 1100 -12.14 18.36 42.07
N PHE A 1101 -13.30 17.89 41.60
CA PHE A 1101 -13.41 17.01 40.43
C PHE A 1101 -12.73 17.56 39.16
N ASP A 1102 -12.92 18.85 38.85
CA ASP A 1102 -12.30 19.47 37.66
C ASP A 1102 -10.77 19.53 37.77
N SER A 1103 -10.25 19.84 38.97
CA SER A 1103 -8.81 19.86 39.25
C SER A 1103 -8.22 18.45 39.22
N ALA A 1104 -8.92 17.46 39.78
CA ALA A 1104 -8.53 16.06 39.72
C ALA A 1104 -8.52 15.53 38.28
N THR A 1105 -9.48 15.97 37.45
CA THR A 1105 -9.56 15.63 36.02
C THR A 1105 -8.36 16.17 35.25
N LEU A 1106 -8.04 17.45 35.41
CA LEU A 1106 -6.87 18.04 34.77
C LEU A 1106 -5.57 17.38 35.26
N PHE A 1107 -5.48 17.08 36.56
CA PHE A 1107 -4.35 16.36 37.15
C PHE A 1107 -4.20 14.96 36.52
N ALA A 1108 -5.27 14.19 36.43
CA ALA A 1108 -5.29 12.85 35.85
C ALA A 1108 -4.90 12.85 34.36
N GLN A 1109 -5.36 13.84 33.58
CA GLN A 1109 -4.98 14.00 32.17
C GLN A 1109 -3.47 14.22 32.03
N HIS A 1110 -2.89 15.17 32.78
CA HIS A 1110 -1.44 15.38 32.76
C HIS A 1110 -0.66 14.17 33.26
N PHE A 1111 -1.12 13.50 34.32
CA PHE A 1111 -0.49 12.31 34.87
C PHE A 1111 -0.45 11.17 33.84
N VAL A 1112 -1.58 10.80 33.25
CA VAL A 1112 -1.64 9.61 32.37
C VAL A 1112 -0.88 9.82 31.07
N VAL A 1113 -0.89 11.05 30.52
CA VAL A 1113 -0.13 11.40 29.33
C VAL A 1113 1.37 11.34 29.62
N SER A 1114 1.80 11.74 30.81
CA SER A 1114 3.20 11.62 31.24
C SER A 1114 3.62 10.19 31.59
N LEU A 1115 2.71 9.34 32.09
CA LEU A 1115 3.00 7.94 32.41
C LEU A 1115 3.10 7.06 31.16
N VAL A 1116 2.15 7.19 30.23
CA VAL A 1116 2.08 6.33 29.04
C VAL A 1116 2.94 6.88 27.89
N GLY A 1117 3.12 8.20 27.83
CA GLY A 1117 3.79 8.90 26.75
C GLY A 1117 2.88 9.20 25.55
N SER A 1118 3.37 10.04 24.63
CA SER A 1118 2.74 10.25 23.32
C SER A 1118 3.02 9.08 22.36
N ARG A 1119 2.24 8.97 21.27
CA ARG A 1119 2.22 7.86 20.27
C ARG A 1119 3.59 7.44 19.67
N HIS A 1120 4.70 8.06 20.04
CA HIS A 1120 6.04 7.88 19.45
C HIS A 1120 7.12 7.36 20.42
N HIS A 1121 6.80 7.00 21.67
CA HIS A 1121 7.80 6.40 22.55
C HIS A 1121 7.95 4.90 22.26
N GLY A 1122 9.16 4.51 21.83
CA GLY A 1122 9.53 3.14 21.51
C GLY A 1122 9.42 2.19 22.71
N GLU A 1123 9.24 0.91 22.41
CA GLU A 1123 8.93 -0.21 23.31
C GLU A 1123 10.02 -0.56 24.34
N GLU A 1124 11.06 0.25 24.54
CA GLU A 1124 12.29 -0.14 25.25
C GLU A 1124 12.40 0.31 26.72
N THR A 1125 11.42 1.02 27.31
CA THR A 1125 11.44 1.33 28.75
C THR A 1125 10.70 0.27 29.59
N THR A 1126 11.44 -0.48 30.41
CA THR A 1126 10.91 -1.43 31.40
C THR A 1126 10.38 -0.70 32.64
N GLU A 1127 9.18 -0.13 32.54
CA GLU A 1127 8.49 0.45 33.71
C GLU A 1127 7.75 -0.64 34.48
N GLU A 1128 7.88 -0.66 35.82
CA GLU A 1128 7.38 -1.74 36.66
C GLU A 1128 5.86 -1.91 36.59
N PHE A 1129 5.10 -0.82 36.42
CA PHE A 1129 3.64 -0.89 36.33
C PHE A 1129 3.14 -1.72 35.14
N ARG A 1130 3.93 -1.83 34.06
CA ARG A 1130 3.57 -2.59 32.84
C ARG A 1130 3.64 -4.10 33.04
N THR A 1131 4.39 -4.56 34.04
CA THR A 1131 4.67 -5.99 34.26
C THR A 1131 3.58 -6.72 35.02
N THR A 1132 2.73 -6.00 35.76
CA THR A 1132 1.78 -6.57 36.70
C THR A 1132 0.35 -6.18 36.35
N ALA A 1133 -0.48 -7.17 36.03
CA ALA A 1133 -1.87 -6.98 35.65
C ALA A 1133 -2.70 -6.19 36.69
N ALA A 1134 -2.43 -6.39 37.99
CA ALA A 1134 -3.12 -5.67 39.06
C ALA A 1134 -2.85 -4.15 39.04
N HIS A 1135 -1.62 -3.74 38.70
CA HIS A 1135 -1.25 -2.32 38.58
C HIS A 1135 -1.91 -1.69 37.36
N LEU A 1136 -1.86 -2.35 36.19
CA LEU A 1136 -2.54 -1.89 34.97
C LEU A 1136 -4.05 -1.75 35.17
N LYS A 1137 -4.69 -2.74 35.82
CA LYS A 1137 -6.12 -2.67 36.17
C LYS A 1137 -6.41 -1.47 37.07
N SER A 1138 -5.65 -1.29 38.14
CA SER A 1138 -5.86 -0.22 39.12
C SER A 1138 -5.71 1.16 38.47
N LEU A 1139 -4.68 1.34 37.64
CA LEU A 1139 -4.47 2.56 36.87
C LEU A 1139 -5.59 2.82 35.86
N TYR A 1140 -6.00 1.80 35.11
CA TYR A 1140 -7.10 1.91 34.15
C TYR A 1140 -8.40 2.38 34.82
N VAL A 1141 -8.79 1.73 35.92
CA VAL A 1141 -10.00 2.09 36.68
C VAL A 1141 -9.90 3.50 37.25
N LEU A 1142 -8.75 3.85 37.83
CA LEU A 1142 -8.52 5.18 38.40
C LEU A 1142 -8.61 6.27 37.34
N MET A 1143 -7.97 6.06 36.17
CA MET A 1143 -8.01 7.03 35.07
C MET A 1143 -9.39 7.14 34.44
N HIS A 1144 -10.12 6.03 34.28
CA HIS A 1144 -11.48 6.04 33.73
C HIS A 1144 -12.49 6.83 34.60
N ARG A 1145 -12.24 6.96 35.91
CA ARG A 1145 -13.09 7.78 36.81
C ARG A 1145 -13.06 9.27 36.47
N PHE A 1146 -11.91 9.77 36.01
CA PHE A 1146 -11.68 11.18 35.74
C PHE A 1146 -11.63 11.52 34.23
N ILE A 1147 -11.20 10.57 33.39
CA ILE A 1147 -11.17 10.68 31.93
C ILE A 1147 -12.31 9.81 31.38
N ARG A 1148 -13.53 10.35 31.40
CA ARG A 1148 -14.73 9.57 31.12
C ARG A 1148 -14.92 9.30 29.63
N ALA A 1149 -15.30 8.08 29.29
CA ALA A 1149 -15.54 7.67 27.90
C ALA A 1149 -16.74 8.39 27.26
N GLU A 1150 -17.69 8.91 28.07
CA GLU A 1150 -18.82 9.71 27.59
C GLU A 1150 -18.40 11.09 27.03
N ASP A 1151 -17.23 11.57 27.45
CA ASP A 1151 -16.66 12.87 27.04
C ASP A 1151 -15.54 12.70 25.98
N ASP A 1152 -15.42 11.53 25.35
CA ASP A 1152 -14.38 11.27 24.35
C ASP A 1152 -14.67 12.05 23.05
N ILE A 1153 -13.59 12.58 22.44
CA ILE A 1153 -13.68 13.45 21.25
C ILE A 1153 -13.54 12.59 20.00
N ASP A 1154 -14.58 12.54 19.15
CA ASP A 1154 -14.52 11.90 17.84
C ASP A 1154 -14.09 12.90 16.75
N ARG A 1155 -12.89 12.66 16.19
CA ARG A 1155 -12.28 13.45 15.10
C ARG A 1155 -12.35 12.70 13.76
N ALA A 1156 -13.07 11.59 13.67
CA ALA A 1156 -13.14 10.81 12.44
C ALA A 1156 -13.75 11.64 11.30
N ASN A 1157 -13.10 11.62 10.13
CA ASN A 1157 -13.53 12.30 8.91
C ASN A 1157 -13.59 13.85 9.00
N THR A 1158 -12.95 14.50 9.97
CA THR A 1158 -12.96 15.98 10.09
C THR A 1158 -11.75 16.69 9.47
N GLY A 1159 -10.85 15.99 8.77
CA GLY A 1159 -9.65 16.56 8.14
C GLY A 1159 -8.45 16.71 9.09
N VAL A 1160 -7.51 17.61 8.77
CA VAL A 1160 -6.28 17.83 9.56
C VAL A 1160 -6.61 18.59 10.85
N TYR A 1161 -6.24 18.02 12.00
CA TYR A 1161 -6.40 18.63 13.31
C TYR A 1161 -5.11 18.51 14.14
N SER A 1162 -4.94 19.39 15.11
CA SER A 1162 -3.89 19.28 16.13
C SER A 1162 -4.52 18.69 17.39
N PRO A 1163 -4.12 17.49 17.85
CA PRO A 1163 -4.61 16.92 19.10
C PRO A 1163 -4.34 17.83 20.30
N ASP A 1164 -5.27 17.89 21.24
CA ASP A 1164 -5.08 18.58 22.52
C ASP A 1164 -4.79 17.58 23.68
N LEU A 1165 -4.65 18.10 24.90
CA LEU A 1165 -4.40 17.27 26.08
C LEU A 1165 -5.50 16.22 26.31
N ARG A 1166 -6.76 16.55 26.00
CA ARG A 1166 -7.90 15.64 26.19
C ARG A 1166 -7.85 14.50 25.18
N ASP A 1167 -7.47 14.78 23.94
CA ASP A 1167 -7.20 13.77 22.89
C ASP A 1167 -6.08 12.80 23.33
N HIS A 1168 -4.99 13.32 23.88
CA HIS A 1168 -3.90 12.46 24.37
C HIS A 1168 -4.28 11.63 25.59
N ALA A 1169 -5.10 12.19 26.50
CA ALA A 1169 -5.52 11.51 27.72
C ALA A 1169 -6.49 10.34 27.45
N GLN A 1170 -7.42 10.47 26.47
CA GLN A 1170 -8.26 9.32 26.06
C GLN A 1170 -7.43 8.18 25.48
N ASP A 1171 -6.46 8.51 24.62
CA ASP A 1171 -5.57 7.52 24.00
C ASP A 1171 -4.75 6.79 25.06
N ALA A 1172 -4.18 7.52 26.02
CA ALA A 1172 -3.39 6.95 27.10
C ALA A 1172 -4.23 6.05 28.02
N ARG A 1173 -5.47 6.44 28.36
CA ARG A 1173 -6.42 5.59 29.11
C ARG A 1173 -6.69 4.28 28.37
N ASN A 1174 -6.94 4.34 27.06
CA ASN A 1174 -7.22 3.16 26.24
C ASN A 1174 -5.97 2.27 26.10
N MET A 1175 -4.79 2.86 26.04
CA MET A 1175 -3.52 2.14 25.99
C MET A 1175 -3.26 1.32 27.26
N LEU A 1176 -3.60 1.82 28.45
CA LEU A 1176 -3.49 1.04 29.70
C LEU A 1176 -4.31 -0.25 29.64
N PHE A 1177 -5.53 -0.19 29.09
CA PHE A 1177 -6.35 -1.39 28.90
C PHE A 1177 -5.72 -2.32 27.85
N LYS A 1178 -5.20 -1.78 26.75
CA LYS A 1178 -4.54 -2.57 25.71
C LYS A 1178 -3.35 -3.35 26.28
N MET A 1179 -2.47 -2.69 27.04
CA MET A 1179 -1.34 -3.31 27.74
C MET A 1179 -1.82 -4.43 28.69
N LEU A 1180 -2.90 -4.20 29.44
CA LEU A 1180 -3.49 -5.23 30.29
C LEU A 1180 -3.95 -6.43 29.47
N ALA A 1181 -4.72 -6.21 28.40
CA ALA A 1181 -5.29 -7.27 27.58
C ALA A 1181 -4.24 -8.12 26.83
N GLU A 1182 -3.10 -7.51 26.47
CA GLU A 1182 -2.00 -8.19 25.77
C GLU A 1182 -1.05 -8.95 26.72
N SER A 1183 -1.06 -8.62 28.02
CA SER A 1183 -0.25 -9.30 29.04
C SER A 1183 -0.68 -10.77 29.22
N SER A 1184 0.27 -11.72 29.20
CA SER A 1184 -0.03 -13.16 29.35
C SER A 1184 -0.24 -13.57 30.81
N GLY A 1185 -0.98 -14.66 31.04
CA GLY A 1185 -1.05 -15.35 32.32
C GLY A 1185 -2.32 -15.10 33.14
N GLU A 1186 -2.40 -15.83 34.25
CA GLU A 1186 -3.60 -15.94 35.11
C GLU A 1186 -4.02 -14.59 35.73
N GLY A 1187 -3.05 -13.77 36.14
CA GLY A 1187 -3.32 -12.47 36.74
C GLY A 1187 -4.08 -11.53 35.80
N THR A 1188 -3.75 -11.56 34.50
CA THR A 1188 -4.47 -10.79 33.48
C THR A 1188 -5.89 -11.29 33.30
N TYR A 1189 -6.07 -12.61 33.21
CA TYR A 1189 -7.40 -13.21 33.03
C TYR A 1189 -8.36 -12.79 34.15
N TRP A 1190 -7.94 -12.89 35.42
CA TRP A 1190 -8.78 -12.50 36.55
C TRP A 1190 -9.02 -10.99 36.61
N ALA A 1191 -8.01 -10.18 36.28
CA ALA A 1191 -8.19 -8.72 36.20
C ALA A 1191 -9.26 -8.33 35.16
N LEU A 1192 -9.24 -8.95 33.97
CA LEU A 1192 -10.26 -8.73 32.93
C LEU A 1192 -11.64 -9.25 33.37
N LYS A 1193 -11.72 -10.39 34.07
CA LYS A 1193 -12.98 -10.92 34.62
C LYS A 1193 -13.60 -10.02 35.68
N GLU A 1194 -12.78 -9.43 36.55
CA GLU A 1194 -13.26 -8.46 37.53
C GLU A 1194 -13.73 -7.18 36.86
N LEU A 1195 -12.98 -6.66 35.87
CA LEU A 1195 -13.44 -5.52 35.07
C LEU A 1195 -14.76 -5.82 34.36
N ALA A 1196 -14.91 -7.01 33.77
CA ALA A 1196 -16.16 -7.41 33.13
C ALA A 1196 -17.38 -7.42 34.08
N LYS A 1197 -17.18 -7.54 35.39
CA LYS A 1197 -18.26 -7.46 36.39
C LYS A 1197 -18.47 -6.03 36.89
N ASP A 1198 -17.37 -5.36 37.20
CA ASP A 1198 -17.38 -4.15 38.01
C ASP A 1198 -17.16 -2.86 37.20
N HIS A 1199 -17.02 -2.95 35.87
CA HIS A 1199 -16.80 -1.77 35.04
C HIS A 1199 -17.96 -0.76 35.20
N PRO A 1200 -17.68 0.54 35.41
CA PRO A 1200 -18.72 1.55 35.62
C PRO A 1200 -19.69 1.71 34.44
N ASP A 1201 -19.19 1.55 33.22
CA ASP A 1201 -19.99 1.60 31.99
C ASP A 1201 -20.30 0.18 31.50
N GLU A 1202 -21.59 -0.14 31.46
CA GLU A 1202 -22.11 -1.49 31.16
C GLU A 1202 -21.77 -1.95 29.75
N LYS A 1203 -21.61 -1.01 28.79
CA LYS A 1203 -21.34 -1.35 27.38
C LYS A 1203 -19.98 -2.02 27.20
N TYR A 1204 -19.02 -1.75 28.08
CA TYR A 1204 -17.69 -2.37 28.02
C TYR A 1204 -17.61 -3.72 28.74
N ARG A 1205 -18.59 -4.06 29.60
CA ARG A 1205 -18.55 -5.30 30.40
C ARG A 1205 -18.51 -6.55 29.51
N LEU A 1206 -19.35 -6.58 28.47
CA LEU A 1206 -19.39 -7.68 27.49
C LEU A 1206 -18.06 -7.79 26.73
N TRP A 1207 -17.54 -6.67 26.25
CA TRP A 1207 -16.26 -6.64 25.54
C TRP A 1207 -15.09 -7.10 26.42
N MET A 1208 -15.06 -6.70 27.70
CA MET A 1208 -14.04 -7.14 28.65
C MET A 1208 -14.17 -8.63 28.99
N ALA A 1209 -15.39 -9.16 29.08
CA ALA A 1209 -15.62 -10.59 29.25
C ALA A 1209 -15.07 -11.40 28.08
N GLU A 1210 -15.25 -10.90 26.86
CA GLU A 1210 -14.71 -11.50 25.65
C GLU A 1210 -13.18 -11.43 25.61
N ARG A 1211 -12.57 -10.31 26.03
CA ARG A 1211 -11.10 -10.21 26.17
C ARG A 1211 -10.55 -11.20 27.19
N ALA A 1212 -11.24 -11.40 28.32
CA ALA A 1212 -10.85 -12.42 29.29
C ALA A 1212 -10.89 -13.84 28.67
N ARG A 1213 -11.94 -14.16 27.91
CA ARG A 1213 -12.05 -15.44 27.20
C ARG A 1213 -10.91 -15.63 26.19
N GLN A 1214 -10.61 -14.59 25.40
CA GLN A 1214 -9.49 -14.61 24.44
C GLN A 1214 -8.14 -14.86 25.13
N ARG A 1215 -7.92 -14.29 26.32
CA ARG A 1215 -6.72 -14.55 27.13
C ARG A 1215 -6.64 -16.01 27.58
N ALA A 1216 -7.74 -16.56 28.11
CA ALA A 1216 -7.80 -17.97 28.53
C ALA A 1216 -7.48 -18.93 27.38
N VAL A 1217 -7.99 -18.62 26.17
CA VAL A 1217 -7.71 -19.37 24.94
C VAL A 1217 -6.24 -19.27 24.56
N ALA A 1218 -5.67 -18.07 24.53
CA ALA A 1218 -4.29 -17.83 24.11
C ALA A 1218 -3.24 -18.41 25.09
N ASP A 1219 -3.56 -18.51 26.39
CA ASP A 1219 -2.70 -19.20 27.38
C ASP A 1219 -2.90 -20.74 27.39
N GLY A 1220 -3.83 -21.25 26.58
CA GLY A 1220 -4.24 -22.65 26.58
C GLY A 1220 -3.41 -23.63 25.76
N ASP A 1221 -2.40 -23.16 25.02
CA ASP A 1221 -1.57 -24.01 24.16
C ASP A 1221 -0.61 -24.90 24.99
N GLU A 1222 -0.49 -26.18 24.61
CA GLU A 1222 0.43 -27.13 25.23
C GLU A 1222 1.88 -26.90 24.82
N PRO A 1223 2.88 -27.27 25.66
CA PRO A 1223 4.22 -27.56 25.16
C PRO A 1223 4.16 -28.50 23.95
N VAL A 1224 5.03 -28.20 23.01
CA VAL A 1224 5.14 -28.85 21.71
C VAL A 1224 5.54 -30.33 21.88
N TRP A 1225 4.92 -31.24 21.10
CA TRP A 1225 5.29 -32.66 21.12
C TRP A 1225 6.68 -32.89 20.56
N SER A 1226 7.34 -33.99 20.95
CA SER A 1226 8.52 -34.50 20.25
C SER A 1226 8.12 -35.40 19.08
N ASP A 1227 9.03 -35.58 18.11
CA ASP A 1227 8.78 -36.43 16.93
C ASP A 1227 8.48 -37.90 17.33
N ALA A 1228 9.10 -38.37 18.42
CA ALA A 1228 8.90 -39.72 18.96
C ALA A 1228 7.53 -39.92 19.62
N ASP A 1229 6.92 -38.85 20.17
CA ASP A 1229 5.61 -38.93 20.83
C ASP A 1229 4.51 -39.31 19.85
N ILE A 1230 4.63 -38.91 18.57
CA ILE A 1230 3.66 -39.21 17.51
C ILE A 1230 3.53 -40.72 17.26
N HIS A 1231 4.68 -41.41 17.17
CA HIS A 1231 4.70 -42.86 16.99
C HIS A 1231 4.29 -43.61 18.27
N ALA A 1232 4.79 -43.19 19.44
CA ALA A 1232 4.43 -43.77 20.73
C ALA A 1232 2.91 -43.69 20.98
N PHE A 1233 2.28 -42.59 20.58
CA PHE A 1233 0.84 -42.41 20.65
C PHE A 1233 0.08 -43.38 19.73
N SER A 1234 0.59 -43.60 18.52
CA SER A 1234 -0.03 -44.48 17.52
C SER A 1234 0.16 -45.98 17.81
N SER A 1235 1.21 -46.36 18.55
CA SER A 1235 1.56 -47.75 18.89
C SER A 1235 0.99 -48.23 20.23
N THR A 1236 0.72 -47.34 21.18
CA THR A 1236 0.06 -47.68 22.47
C THR A 1236 -1.46 -47.87 22.37
N ALA A 1237 -2.00 -47.96 21.16
CA ALA A 1237 -3.42 -48.20 20.86
C ALA A 1237 -3.67 -49.56 20.16
N GLU A 1238 -2.62 -50.35 19.93
CA GLU A 1238 -2.69 -51.81 19.72
C GLU A 1238 -2.64 -52.52 21.07
#